data_AF-K2DES3-F1
#
_entry.id   AF-K2DES3-F1
#
_cell.length_a   1.000
_cell.length_b   1.000
_cell.length_c   1.000
_cell.angle_alpha   90.00
_cell.angle_beta   90.00
_cell.angle_gamma   90.00
#
_symmetry.space_group_name_H-M   'P 1'
#
loop_
_entity.id
_entity.type
_entity.pdbx_description
1 polymer ?
#
loop_
_entity_poly.entity_id
_entity_poly.type
_entity_poly.pdbx_seq_one_letter_code
_entity_poly.pdbx_strand_id
1 'polypeptide(L)'
;MQDSSFETNLDLKELPDHIQKLLVKRPKYIEKYHYRMRDEKHEDADSHGAKQKDSSWNSEQLKGHVPQSLQNKSFRYKGNLTKSQSMIIEKLCQYLTLTEQHTERIPKIQNGICLALSNFFILKQKEKTWDDFLNCIYEWDGRLETLTERLSSELKNLYSFTKIYYESGLITNKTHYLGDNAEQFFQENRETRVIGNALHAISIYPTATGTWLVYDPNYIDGPKQVSTAELFSTVKKALGNILSVYYADAPPIAPTISNPATFIAEGGLFTLMSSHALDALLSQFPKEDIYSRAELDGILLRHPATGEPAWVRALEFPATRDLTIDLLQYFIQHNRTDWKEKLRKSAELLTSYHLHEVMTQVIQFFPDNAQKDDLVAAVREVTPVNHYESRLATWHKKTHVHDSVLSFCKDMTNGLIKKRLIEFNSTENAQGLRFALEDYCHKQKAHHPIFYIHSPDDLVCAAAYIERVGNQGIVKKGPGGALYDFLTAQYDQSAVPILIVNYEKFHADDIVRLNALLDKKRSVDNIPLPDNMVVVGLTNVNNPECYQGSDFYSRFDITEKCPLSSEALQNHIPKITTREKSATESVFHIDLYHAQDWKNRLFGNWMLDNGNLIFKEGVLKEAFAQPYPIVIHNGLWNDAEFRRFWHEIERENPNREYILAEGYDWANLVTQCKPLPDTSKNLKVLNTQTFPEFFYQLHCDSETHQLNYLSGHIEQAKESTILSVLVTETLSDDEWARLIATCQAQQVTLQITHTENVTLPVALQALMSPIFREQHHPSVFFSRDVDAAAILLVKRRKNVVVMDVTDLHSSDLITRISGSFDKDTLKYSFEEKKRALLLELEKGNHVILKGHF
;
A
#
# COMPACT_ATOMS: atom_id res chain seq x y z
N MET A 1 -2.02 -32.12 -1.40
CA MET A 1 -1.43 -30.79 -1.63
C MET A 1 -2.48 -29.98 -2.35
N GLN A 2 -3.51 -29.58 -1.61
CA GLN A 2 -3.69 -28.25 -1.01
C GLN A 2 -4.07 -27.20 -2.06
N ASP A 3 -5.39 -27.12 -2.26
CA ASP A 3 -6.13 -25.94 -2.68
C ASP A 3 -5.73 -24.73 -1.80
N SER A 4 -5.29 -23.65 -2.43
CA SER A 4 -5.25 -22.32 -1.82
C SER A 4 -6.02 -21.34 -2.71
N SER A 5 -7.33 -21.25 -2.49
CA SER A 5 -8.19 -20.22 -3.03
C SER A 5 -7.89 -18.87 -2.35
N PHE A 6 -7.42 -17.88 -3.09
CA PHE A 6 -7.39 -16.49 -2.63
C PHE A 6 -8.35 -15.62 -3.45
N GLU A 7 -9.22 -14.91 -2.74
CA GLU A 7 -10.31 -14.08 -3.24
C GLU A 7 -9.80 -12.84 -3.99
N THR A 8 -10.54 -12.45 -5.03
CA THR A 8 -10.30 -11.21 -5.78
C THR A 8 -10.76 -10.01 -4.97
N ASN A 9 -9.88 -9.04 -4.71
CA ASN A 9 -10.19 -7.72 -4.10
C ASN A 9 -10.92 -6.78 -5.08
N LEU A 10 -12.03 -7.22 -5.66
CA LEU A 10 -13.02 -6.32 -6.24
C LEU A 10 -14.31 -6.57 -5.48
N ASP A 11 -14.65 -5.68 -4.54
CA ASP A 11 -15.90 -5.81 -3.82
C ASP A 11 -17.04 -5.46 -4.79
N LEU A 12 -17.63 -6.51 -5.38
CA LEU A 12 -18.78 -6.39 -6.26
C LEU A 12 -19.95 -5.66 -5.57
N LYS A 13 -19.97 -5.61 -4.23
CA LYS A 13 -20.98 -4.89 -3.44
C LYS A 13 -20.82 -3.37 -3.47
N GLU A 14 -19.66 -2.84 -3.88
CA GLU A 14 -19.44 -1.39 -4.04
C GLU A 14 -19.96 -0.85 -5.38
N LEU A 15 -20.34 -1.72 -6.33
CA LEU A 15 -20.88 -1.32 -7.62
C LEU A 15 -22.39 -1.05 -7.51
N PRO A 16 -22.94 -0.04 -8.21
CA PRO A 16 -24.39 0.12 -8.31
C PRO A 16 -25.10 -1.14 -8.82
N ASP A 17 -26.26 -1.50 -8.24
CA ASP A 17 -27.02 -2.73 -8.53
C ASP A 17 -27.27 -3.01 -10.03
N HIS A 18 -27.44 -1.96 -10.84
CA HIS A 18 -27.64 -2.09 -12.28
C HIS A 18 -26.36 -2.48 -13.04
N ILE A 19 -25.18 -2.17 -12.49
CA ILE A 19 -23.87 -2.58 -13.01
C ILE A 19 -23.56 -4.02 -12.59
N GLN A 20 -23.89 -4.41 -11.35
CA GLN A 20 -23.68 -5.79 -10.88
C GLN A 20 -24.41 -6.83 -11.74
N LYS A 21 -25.63 -6.54 -12.20
CA LYS A 21 -26.44 -7.42 -13.06
C LYS A 21 -25.82 -7.71 -14.43
N LEU A 22 -24.88 -6.86 -14.90
CA LEU A 22 -24.18 -7.05 -16.17
C LEU A 22 -22.99 -8.03 -16.05
N LEU A 23 -22.50 -8.33 -14.83
CA LEU A 23 -21.24 -9.07 -14.58
C LEU A 23 -21.42 -10.58 -14.31
N VAL A 24 -22.65 -11.12 -14.31
CA VAL A 24 -22.98 -12.47 -13.78
C VAL A 24 -22.69 -13.66 -14.73
N LYS A 25 -22.17 -13.47 -15.95
CA LYS A 25 -21.84 -14.59 -16.88
C LYS A 25 -20.32 -14.79 -17.07
N ARG A 26 -19.71 -15.69 -16.24
CA ARG A 26 -18.45 -16.53 -16.30
C ARG A 26 -17.25 -16.14 -17.23
N PRO A 27 -16.04 -16.77 -17.14
CA PRO A 27 -15.22 -17.35 -16.06
C PRO A 27 -13.83 -16.65 -15.91
N LYS A 28 -13.05 -17.01 -14.87
CA LYS A 28 -11.79 -16.36 -14.42
C LYS A 28 -10.53 -16.81 -15.20
N TYR A 29 -9.65 -15.86 -15.60
CA TYR A 29 -8.20 -16.04 -15.87
C TYR A 29 -7.41 -14.71 -15.71
N ILE A 30 -6.09 -14.82 -15.56
CA ILE A 30 -5.12 -13.94 -14.85
C ILE A 30 -4.16 -13.18 -15.82
N GLU A 31 -3.69 -11.97 -15.46
CA GLU A 31 -2.33 -11.35 -15.63
C GLU A 31 -2.43 -9.80 -15.69
N LYS A 32 -1.99 -9.01 -14.68
CA LYS A 32 -0.65 -8.45 -14.32
C LYS A 32 -0.01 -7.50 -15.36
N TYR A 33 0.15 -6.22 -14.98
CA TYR A 33 1.36 -5.36 -15.04
C TYR A 33 1.04 -3.84 -15.03
N HIS A 34 1.86 -3.06 -14.33
CA HIS A 34 1.84 -1.60 -14.17
C HIS A 34 3.29 -1.10 -14.23
N TYR A 35 3.62 0.00 -14.95
CA TYR A 35 4.60 1.00 -14.48
C TYR A 35 4.61 2.33 -15.26
N ARG A 36 5.19 3.34 -14.59
CA ARG A 36 5.20 4.82 -14.79
C ARG A 36 6.33 5.37 -15.69
N MET A 37 6.09 6.60 -16.15
CA MET A 37 6.93 7.53 -16.93
C MET A 37 7.95 8.35 -16.11
N ARG A 38 8.78 9.13 -16.85
CA ARG A 38 9.68 10.22 -16.39
C ARG A 38 9.59 11.43 -17.35
N ASP A 39 9.86 12.64 -16.81
CA ASP A 39 9.65 13.97 -17.41
C ASP A 39 10.82 14.48 -18.24
N GLU A 40 10.53 15.11 -19.39
CA GLU A 40 11.33 16.22 -19.95
C GLU A 40 10.45 17.34 -20.54
N LYS A 41 10.98 18.57 -20.48
CA LYS A 41 10.36 19.88 -20.75
C LYS A 41 10.03 20.09 -22.23
N HIS A 42 9.07 20.99 -22.55
CA HIS A 42 9.26 22.13 -23.49
C HIS A 42 7.99 23.01 -23.66
N GLU A 43 8.29 24.31 -23.82
CA GLU A 43 7.68 25.37 -24.66
C GLU A 43 6.15 25.49 -24.83
N ASP A 44 5.63 26.62 -24.36
CA ASP A 44 4.28 27.12 -24.60
C ASP A 44 4.18 27.81 -25.98
N ALA A 45 3.20 27.41 -26.78
CA ALA A 45 2.75 28.15 -27.94
C ALA A 45 1.22 28.14 -28.00
N ASP A 46 0.63 29.32 -27.77
CA ASP A 46 -0.79 29.62 -27.88
C ASP A 46 -1.26 29.55 -29.34
N SER A 47 -2.39 28.87 -29.59
CA SER A 47 -3.22 29.14 -30.76
C SER A 47 -4.71 28.87 -30.48
N HIS A 48 -5.48 29.95 -30.38
CA HIS A 48 -6.95 29.92 -30.41
C HIS A 48 -7.44 30.38 -31.79
N GLY A 49 -8.38 29.63 -32.39
CA GLY A 49 -9.26 30.21 -33.43
C GLY A 49 -9.53 29.44 -34.73
N ALA A 50 -9.53 28.10 -34.77
CA ALA A 50 -10.01 27.35 -35.95
C ALA A 50 -11.30 26.58 -35.63
N LYS A 51 -12.32 26.66 -36.52
CA LYS A 51 -13.54 25.82 -36.45
C LYS A 51 -13.12 24.35 -36.51
N GLN A 52 -13.23 23.64 -35.39
CA GLN A 52 -12.94 22.21 -35.32
C GLN A 52 -13.95 21.43 -36.18
N LYS A 53 -13.45 20.45 -36.94
CA LYS A 53 -14.24 19.50 -37.72
C LYS A 53 -14.09 18.12 -37.09
N ASP A 54 -15.08 17.25 -37.27
CA ASP A 54 -14.96 15.83 -36.86
C ASP A 54 -13.74 15.20 -37.54
N SER A 55 -12.94 14.48 -36.75
CA SER A 55 -11.79 13.73 -37.25
C SER A 55 -12.26 12.56 -38.12
N SER A 56 -11.63 12.37 -39.28
CA SER A 56 -11.76 11.14 -40.08
C SER A 56 -10.64 10.16 -39.74
N TRP A 57 -10.92 8.86 -39.84
CA TRP A 57 -9.90 7.82 -39.68
C TRP A 57 -8.74 7.98 -40.67
N ASN A 58 -7.51 7.84 -40.18
CA ASN A 58 -6.30 7.78 -41.00
C ASN A 58 -5.23 6.94 -40.30
N SER A 59 -4.92 5.75 -40.84
CA SER A 59 -3.92 4.84 -40.28
C SER A 59 -2.50 5.42 -40.26
N GLU A 60 -2.15 6.35 -41.15
CA GLU A 60 -0.83 6.98 -41.17
C GLU A 60 -0.52 7.76 -39.88
N GLN A 61 -1.54 8.25 -39.18
CA GLN A 61 -1.37 8.94 -37.90
C GLN A 61 -0.75 8.05 -36.83
N LEU A 62 -0.82 6.73 -37.00
CA LEU A 62 -0.35 5.74 -36.02
C LEU A 62 1.13 5.43 -36.12
N LYS A 63 1.77 5.68 -37.28
CA LYS A 63 3.20 5.39 -37.46
C LYS A 63 4.08 6.25 -36.54
N GLY A 64 3.63 7.48 -36.24
CA GLY A 64 4.32 8.43 -35.36
C GLY A 64 3.57 8.74 -34.07
N HIS A 65 2.52 7.99 -33.74
CA HIS A 65 1.71 8.28 -32.55
C HIS A 65 2.53 8.05 -31.28
N VAL A 66 2.42 8.99 -30.33
CA VAL A 66 3.01 8.90 -29.00
C VAL A 66 1.87 8.98 -27.98
N PRO A 67 1.54 7.88 -27.28
CA PRO A 67 0.51 7.87 -26.24
C PRO A 67 0.68 9.02 -25.25
N GLN A 68 -0.42 9.64 -24.80
CA GLN A 68 -0.35 10.71 -23.79
C GLN A 68 0.27 10.19 -22.49
N SER A 69 0.01 8.93 -22.14
CA SER A 69 0.65 8.18 -21.06
C SER A 69 2.14 7.92 -21.26
N LEU A 70 2.79 8.41 -22.32
CA LEU A 70 4.25 8.41 -22.48
C LEU A 70 4.84 9.82 -22.56
N GLN A 71 4.02 10.88 -22.66
CA GLN A 71 4.49 12.27 -22.81
C GLN A 71 4.79 13.01 -21.49
N ASN A 72 4.58 12.38 -20.34
CA ASN A 72 4.75 12.88 -18.97
C ASN A 72 4.18 14.27 -18.66
N LYS A 73 3.11 14.67 -19.35
CA LYS A 73 2.47 15.96 -19.08
C LYS A 73 1.53 15.83 -17.88
N SER A 74 1.79 16.57 -16.81
CA SER A 74 0.82 16.80 -15.74
C SER A 74 -0.50 17.28 -16.34
N PHE A 75 -1.62 16.68 -15.94
CA PHE A 75 -2.93 17.13 -16.38
C PHE A 75 -3.13 18.61 -16.03
N ARG A 76 -3.60 19.39 -17.02
CA ARG A 76 -4.00 20.78 -16.85
C ARG A 76 -5.36 20.95 -17.51
N TYR A 77 -6.29 21.50 -16.77
CA TYR A 77 -7.60 21.86 -17.28
C TYR A 77 -7.49 23.02 -18.28
N LYS A 78 -8.11 22.87 -19.45
CA LYS A 78 -8.09 23.79 -20.60
C LYS A 78 -9.48 24.35 -20.94
N GLY A 79 -10.55 23.81 -20.36
CA GLY A 79 -11.92 24.19 -20.63
C GLY A 79 -12.42 23.82 -22.02
N ASN A 80 -12.17 22.60 -22.53
CA ASN A 80 -12.68 22.20 -23.85
C ASN A 80 -14.21 22.30 -23.94
N LEU A 81 -14.70 22.97 -25.00
CA LEU A 81 -16.10 23.29 -25.26
C LEU A 81 -16.70 22.45 -26.41
N THR A 82 -16.16 21.27 -26.71
CA THR A 82 -16.80 20.31 -27.63
C THR A 82 -17.60 19.26 -26.85
N LYS A 83 -18.51 18.54 -27.50
CA LYS A 83 -19.17 17.34 -26.93
C LYS A 83 -18.38 16.04 -27.22
N SER A 84 -17.12 16.17 -27.63
CA SER A 84 -16.24 15.03 -27.91
C SER A 84 -15.72 14.39 -26.61
N GLN A 85 -15.12 13.21 -26.73
CA GLN A 85 -14.46 12.50 -25.64
C GLN A 85 -13.37 13.34 -25.01
N SER A 86 -12.73 14.25 -25.75
CA SER A 86 -11.69 15.12 -25.20
C SER A 86 -12.25 16.00 -24.08
N MET A 87 -13.46 16.55 -24.25
CA MET A 87 -14.13 17.30 -23.20
C MET A 87 -14.50 16.41 -22.02
N ILE A 88 -15.07 15.23 -22.28
CA ILE A 88 -15.50 14.31 -21.22
C ILE A 88 -14.29 13.82 -20.40
N ILE A 89 -13.19 13.44 -21.07
CA ILE A 89 -11.90 13.09 -20.45
C ILE A 89 -11.41 14.25 -19.59
N GLU A 90 -11.41 15.46 -20.12
CA GLU A 90 -10.88 16.61 -19.41
C GLU A 90 -11.70 16.96 -18.16
N LYS A 91 -13.03 16.93 -18.26
CA LYS A 91 -13.92 17.14 -17.10
C LYS A 91 -13.76 16.00 -16.09
N LEU A 92 -13.70 14.75 -16.54
CA LEU A 92 -13.48 13.61 -15.65
C LEU A 92 -12.13 13.72 -14.92
N CYS A 93 -11.04 14.03 -15.62
CA CYS A 93 -9.73 14.23 -15.01
C CYS A 93 -9.71 15.44 -14.06
N GLN A 94 -10.40 16.54 -14.39
CA GLN A 94 -10.53 17.70 -13.52
C GLN A 94 -11.31 17.35 -12.25
N TYR A 95 -12.37 16.57 -12.37
CA TYR A 95 -13.13 16.07 -11.23
C TYR A 95 -12.28 15.20 -10.29
N LEU A 96 -11.56 14.23 -10.84
CA LEU A 96 -10.62 13.38 -10.07
C LEU A 96 -9.51 14.21 -9.41
N THR A 97 -9.02 15.24 -10.09
CA THR A 97 -8.01 16.17 -9.55
C THR A 97 -8.57 16.98 -8.37
N LEU A 98 -9.73 17.62 -8.55
CA LEU A 98 -10.34 18.48 -7.53
C LEU A 98 -10.85 17.71 -6.30
N THR A 99 -11.24 16.45 -6.48
CA THR A 99 -11.69 15.59 -5.38
C THR A 99 -10.55 14.79 -4.75
N GLU A 100 -9.33 14.90 -5.30
CA GLU A 100 -8.16 14.12 -4.90
C GLU A 100 -8.40 12.59 -4.93
N GLN A 101 -9.31 12.13 -5.78
CA GLN A 101 -9.66 10.72 -5.94
C GLN A 101 -9.02 10.16 -7.20
N HIS A 102 -8.35 9.01 -7.09
CA HIS A 102 -7.83 8.24 -8.22
C HIS A 102 -6.94 9.02 -9.19
N THR A 103 -6.17 9.99 -8.69
CA THR A 103 -5.30 10.86 -9.50
C THR A 103 -4.24 10.07 -10.27
N GLU A 104 -3.86 8.89 -9.80
CA GLU A 104 -2.97 7.94 -10.48
C GLU A 104 -3.54 7.38 -11.79
N ARG A 105 -4.86 7.51 -12.01
CA ARG A 105 -5.56 7.01 -13.22
C ARG A 105 -5.70 8.04 -14.32
N ILE A 106 -5.47 9.32 -14.02
CA ILE A 106 -5.58 10.42 -14.98
C ILE A 106 -4.78 10.16 -16.27
N PRO A 107 -3.50 9.71 -16.24
CA PRO A 107 -2.76 9.42 -17.47
C PRO A 107 -3.39 8.32 -18.33
N LYS A 108 -4.01 7.30 -17.70
CA LYS A 108 -4.69 6.22 -18.44
C LYS A 108 -5.98 6.71 -19.10
N ILE A 109 -6.77 7.53 -18.40
CA ILE A 109 -7.99 8.13 -18.94
C ILE A 109 -7.67 9.05 -20.13
N GLN A 110 -6.55 9.80 -20.04
CA GLN A 110 -6.04 10.67 -21.09
C GLN A 110 -5.61 9.94 -22.38
N ASN A 111 -5.34 8.63 -22.33
CA ASN A 111 -5.10 7.81 -23.52
C ASN A 111 -6.36 7.55 -24.36
N GLY A 112 -7.54 7.87 -23.83
CA GLY A 112 -8.83 7.68 -24.49
C GLY A 112 -9.70 6.65 -23.80
N ILE A 113 -10.99 6.96 -23.70
CA ILE A 113 -12.03 6.13 -23.06
C ILE A 113 -13.12 5.74 -24.07
N CYS A 114 -12.80 5.71 -25.37
CA CYS A 114 -13.77 5.52 -26.46
C CYS A 114 -14.67 4.28 -26.25
N LEU A 115 -14.10 3.11 -25.95
CA LEU A 115 -14.86 1.89 -25.72
C LEU A 115 -15.79 1.99 -24.50
N ALA A 116 -15.31 2.57 -23.41
CA ALA A 116 -16.12 2.79 -22.21
C ALA A 116 -17.27 3.76 -22.50
N LEU A 117 -17.01 4.86 -23.21
CA LEU A 117 -18.02 5.83 -23.62
C LEU A 117 -19.04 5.26 -24.59
N SER A 118 -18.62 4.44 -25.55
CA SER A 118 -19.54 3.75 -26.46
C SER A 118 -20.54 2.86 -25.71
N ASN A 119 -20.04 2.07 -24.76
CA ASN A 119 -20.93 1.24 -23.93
C ASN A 119 -21.80 2.08 -22.98
N PHE A 120 -21.24 3.15 -22.42
CA PHE A 120 -21.96 4.07 -21.55
C PHE A 120 -23.07 4.80 -22.30
N PHE A 121 -22.83 5.20 -23.56
CA PHE A 121 -23.83 5.75 -24.47
C PHE A 121 -24.99 4.78 -24.65
N ILE A 122 -24.73 3.49 -24.92
CA ILE A 122 -25.81 2.50 -25.09
C ILE A 122 -26.69 2.40 -23.83
N LEU A 123 -26.07 2.38 -22.64
CA LEU A 123 -26.79 2.34 -21.37
C LEU A 123 -27.67 3.58 -21.19
N LYS A 124 -27.07 4.77 -21.29
CA LYS A 124 -27.77 6.05 -21.13
C LYS A 124 -28.82 6.29 -22.21
N GLN A 125 -28.59 5.82 -23.43
CA GLN A 125 -29.55 5.95 -24.52
C GLN A 125 -30.78 5.07 -24.31
N LYS A 126 -30.61 3.86 -23.75
CA LYS A 126 -31.75 3.01 -23.32
C LYS A 126 -32.58 3.69 -22.23
N GLU A 127 -31.93 4.41 -21.34
CA GLU A 127 -32.57 5.21 -20.28
C GLU A 127 -33.11 6.56 -20.78
N LYS A 128 -32.78 6.94 -22.03
CA LYS A 128 -33.06 8.27 -22.62
C LYS A 128 -32.45 9.44 -21.84
N THR A 129 -31.29 9.23 -21.21
CA THR A 129 -30.60 10.20 -20.35
C THR A 129 -29.26 10.68 -20.95
N TRP A 130 -28.92 10.28 -22.17
CA TRP A 130 -27.62 10.62 -22.78
C TRP A 130 -27.44 12.12 -23.05
N ASP A 131 -28.41 12.78 -23.69
CA ASP A 131 -28.32 14.21 -23.98
C ASP A 131 -28.27 15.05 -22.69
N ASP A 132 -29.07 14.65 -21.70
CA ASP A 132 -29.07 15.25 -20.36
C ASP A 132 -27.70 15.12 -19.68
N PHE A 133 -27.08 13.93 -19.75
CA PHE A 133 -25.74 13.68 -19.23
C PHE A 133 -24.69 14.55 -19.94
N LEU A 134 -24.69 14.57 -21.28
CA LEU A 134 -23.74 15.35 -22.07
C LEU A 134 -23.87 16.84 -21.78
N ASN A 135 -25.08 17.38 -21.73
CA ASN A 135 -25.31 18.80 -21.43
C ASN A 135 -24.87 19.14 -20.00
N CYS A 136 -25.14 18.25 -19.02
CA CYS A 136 -24.73 18.45 -17.64
C CYS A 136 -23.21 18.52 -17.47
N ILE A 137 -22.44 17.66 -18.15
CA ILE A 137 -20.97 17.72 -18.14
C ILE A 137 -20.47 18.94 -18.92
N TYR A 138 -21.08 19.25 -20.05
CA TYR A 138 -20.70 20.37 -20.92
C TYR A 138 -20.80 21.71 -20.19
N GLU A 139 -21.87 21.93 -19.42
CA GLU A 139 -22.15 23.18 -18.71
C GLU A 139 -21.23 23.46 -17.51
N TRP A 140 -20.58 22.42 -16.95
CA TRP A 140 -19.71 22.60 -15.79
C TRP A 140 -18.46 23.39 -16.16
N ASP A 141 -18.05 24.38 -15.37
CA ASP A 141 -16.88 25.21 -15.69
C ASP A 141 -15.54 24.65 -15.15
N GLY A 142 -15.57 23.47 -14.54
CA GLY A 142 -14.39 22.80 -14.01
C GLY A 142 -13.94 23.28 -12.63
N ARG A 143 -14.76 24.06 -11.91
CA ARG A 143 -14.49 24.49 -10.52
C ARG A 143 -15.26 23.65 -9.51
N LEU A 144 -14.74 23.54 -8.29
CA LEU A 144 -15.37 22.73 -7.24
C LEU A 144 -16.68 23.36 -6.74
N GLU A 145 -16.76 24.69 -6.71
CA GLU A 145 -17.92 25.45 -6.24
C GLU A 145 -19.15 25.32 -7.14
N THR A 146 -18.94 24.95 -8.41
CA THR A 146 -19.99 24.77 -9.42
C THR A 146 -20.33 23.30 -9.66
N LEU A 147 -19.65 22.39 -8.95
CA LEU A 147 -19.88 20.94 -9.05
C LEU A 147 -21.15 20.56 -8.28
N THR A 148 -22.23 20.27 -9.01
CA THR A 148 -23.49 19.82 -8.39
C THR A 148 -23.41 18.36 -7.94
N GLU A 149 -24.21 17.96 -6.94
CA GLU A 149 -24.31 16.56 -6.50
C GLU A 149 -24.69 15.61 -7.64
N ARG A 150 -25.61 16.05 -8.51
CA ARG A 150 -26.02 15.30 -9.72
C ARG A 150 -24.83 15.05 -10.63
N LEU A 151 -24.07 16.09 -10.97
CA LEU A 151 -22.90 15.97 -11.85
C LEU A 151 -21.80 15.13 -11.21
N SER A 152 -21.54 15.30 -9.92
CA SER A 152 -20.60 14.47 -9.16
C SER A 152 -20.98 12.99 -9.24
N SER A 153 -22.27 12.66 -9.07
CA SER A 153 -22.79 11.29 -9.23
C SER A 153 -22.59 10.74 -10.65
N GLU A 154 -22.87 11.55 -11.68
CA GLU A 154 -22.68 11.16 -13.08
C GLU A 154 -21.20 10.92 -13.43
N LEU A 155 -20.29 11.77 -12.93
CA LEU A 155 -18.84 11.60 -13.12
C LEU A 155 -18.30 10.40 -12.35
N LYS A 156 -18.83 10.10 -11.16
CA LYS A 156 -18.54 8.85 -10.43
C LYS A 156 -19.01 7.63 -11.21
N ASN A 157 -20.23 7.66 -11.75
CA ASN A 157 -20.76 6.56 -12.55
C ASN A 157 -19.92 6.33 -13.81
N LEU A 158 -19.55 7.40 -14.53
CA LEU A 158 -18.65 7.33 -15.67
C LEU A 158 -17.28 6.77 -15.25
N TYR A 159 -16.70 7.23 -14.14
CA TYR A 159 -15.43 6.71 -13.64
C TYR A 159 -15.52 5.21 -13.34
N SER A 160 -16.52 4.76 -12.59
CA SER A 160 -16.75 3.34 -12.31
C SER A 160 -16.86 2.52 -13.59
N PHE A 161 -17.54 3.06 -14.61
CA PHE A 161 -17.62 2.43 -15.92
C PHE A 161 -16.24 2.34 -16.59
N THR A 162 -15.50 3.46 -16.68
CA THR A 162 -14.13 3.47 -17.24
C THR A 162 -13.18 2.52 -16.49
N LYS A 163 -13.29 2.47 -15.16
CA LYS A 163 -12.53 1.58 -14.28
C LYS A 163 -12.80 0.12 -14.62
N ILE A 164 -14.06 -0.28 -14.78
CA ILE A 164 -14.43 -1.64 -15.22
C ILE A 164 -13.71 -1.95 -16.54
N TYR A 165 -13.79 -1.09 -17.55
CA TYR A 165 -13.16 -1.37 -18.85
C TYR A 165 -11.62 -1.42 -18.77
N TYR A 166 -10.97 -0.63 -17.90
CA TYR A 166 -9.52 -0.68 -17.75
C TYR A 166 -8.99 -1.79 -16.83
N GLU A 167 -9.75 -2.19 -15.80
CA GLU A 167 -9.25 -3.08 -14.73
C GLU A 167 -9.75 -4.51 -14.82
N SER A 168 -10.95 -4.72 -15.37
CA SER A 168 -11.55 -6.05 -15.34
C SER A 168 -10.90 -7.05 -16.28
N GLY A 169 -9.97 -6.61 -17.15
CA GLY A 169 -9.48 -7.45 -18.26
C GLY A 169 -10.62 -7.96 -19.15
N LEU A 170 -11.86 -7.50 -18.98
CA LEU A 170 -13.00 -7.91 -19.80
C LEU A 170 -12.74 -7.58 -21.27
N ILE A 171 -11.80 -6.68 -21.59
CA ILE A 171 -11.32 -6.45 -22.96
C ILE A 171 -10.28 -7.50 -23.41
N THR A 172 -10.30 -8.73 -22.90
CA THR A 172 -9.90 -9.91 -23.69
C THR A 172 -11.05 -10.44 -24.53
N ASN A 173 -12.16 -9.69 -24.68
CA ASN A 173 -13.18 -10.02 -25.64
C ASN A 173 -12.59 -9.95 -27.03
N LYS A 174 -12.20 -11.14 -27.47
CA LYS A 174 -12.15 -11.51 -28.86
C LYS A 174 -13.31 -10.79 -29.56
N THR A 175 -12.93 -9.92 -30.47
CA THR A 175 -13.82 -9.21 -31.37
C THR A 175 -14.16 -10.13 -32.53
N HIS A 176 -15.33 -9.94 -33.13
CA HIS A 176 -15.60 -10.57 -34.42
C HIS A 176 -15.29 -9.59 -35.53
N TYR A 177 -14.19 -9.82 -36.24
CA TYR A 177 -13.87 -9.09 -37.46
C TYR A 177 -14.99 -9.31 -38.47
N LEU A 178 -15.48 -8.25 -39.14
CA LEU A 178 -16.59 -8.35 -40.09
C LEU A 178 -16.12 -8.68 -41.51
N GLY A 179 -14.84 -8.46 -41.83
CA GLY A 179 -14.32 -8.65 -43.17
C GLY A 179 -14.98 -7.75 -44.20
N ASP A 180 -14.82 -8.13 -45.47
CA ASP A 180 -15.46 -7.45 -46.60
C ASP A 180 -17.00 -7.58 -46.58
N ASN A 181 -17.55 -8.46 -45.73
CA ASN A 181 -18.98 -8.64 -45.54
C ASN A 181 -19.60 -7.62 -44.56
N ALA A 182 -18.84 -6.61 -44.13
CA ALA A 182 -19.32 -5.60 -43.18
C ALA A 182 -20.59 -4.86 -43.67
N GLU A 183 -20.68 -4.53 -44.96
CA GLU A 183 -21.87 -3.85 -45.50
C GLU A 183 -23.12 -4.73 -45.40
N GLN A 184 -23.00 -6.02 -45.73
CA GLN A 184 -24.07 -7.01 -45.56
C GLN A 184 -24.48 -7.12 -44.08
N PHE A 185 -23.51 -7.15 -43.17
CA PHE A 185 -23.79 -7.17 -41.73
C PHE A 185 -24.67 -5.99 -41.29
N PHE A 186 -24.39 -4.76 -41.75
CA PHE A 186 -25.22 -3.59 -41.41
C PHE A 186 -26.61 -3.59 -42.08
N GLN A 187 -26.76 -4.26 -43.21
CA GLN A 187 -28.06 -4.40 -43.89
C GLN A 187 -28.94 -5.46 -43.20
N GLU A 188 -28.35 -6.55 -42.74
CA GLU A 188 -29.07 -7.69 -42.15
C GLU A 188 -29.26 -7.57 -40.63
N ASN A 189 -28.39 -6.84 -39.93
CA ASN A 189 -28.43 -6.70 -38.47
C ASN A 189 -28.99 -5.34 -38.05
N ARG A 190 -30.12 -5.36 -37.32
CA ARG A 190 -30.79 -4.15 -36.83
C ARG A 190 -30.69 -3.95 -35.32
N GLU A 191 -29.61 -4.44 -34.70
CA GLU A 191 -29.43 -4.38 -33.26
C GLU A 191 -28.46 -3.27 -32.82
N THR A 192 -28.57 -2.87 -31.55
CA THR A 192 -27.57 -2.00 -30.93
C THR A 192 -26.24 -2.74 -30.78
N ARG A 193 -25.14 -2.12 -31.23
CA ARG A 193 -23.81 -2.72 -31.20
C ARG A 193 -22.73 -1.67 -30.94
N VAL A 194 -21.62 -2.12 -30.36
CA VAL A 194 -20.35 -1.39 -30.38
C VAL A 194 -19.52 -1.93 -31.52
N ILE A 195 -19.14 -1.05 -32.43
CA ILE A 195 -18.29 -1.33 -33.59
C ILE A 195 -16.95 -0.64 -33.33
N GLY A 196 -15.85 -1.27 -33.67
CA GLY A 196 -14.56 -0.62 -33.60
C GLY A 196 -13.50 -1.33 -34.39
N ASN A 197 -12.31 -0.78 -34.32
CA ASN A 197 -11.09 -1.39 -34.79
C ASN A 197 -10.14 -1.54 -33.59
N ALA A 198 -8.88 -1.88 -33.82
CA ALA A 198 -7.93 -2.03 -32.74
C ALA A 198 -7.68 -0.75 -31.91
N LEU A 199 -8.19 0.41 -32.34
CA LEU A 199 -7.77 1.73 -31.85
C LEU A 199 -8.93 2.61 -31.39
N HIS A 200 -10.10 2.46 -31.99
CA HIS A 200 -11.26 3.30 -31.74
C HIS A 200 -12.54 2.47 -31.73
N ALA A 201 -13.50 2.89 -30.91
CA ALA A 201 -14.79 2.26 -30.78
C ALA A 201 -15.90 3.31 -30.87
N ILE A 202 -16.98 2.95 -31.55
CA ILE A 202 -18.19 3.73 -31.73
C ILE A 202 -19.41 2.86 -31.39
N SER A 203 -20.55 3.50 -31.18
CA SER A 203 -21.82 2.79 -30.99
C SER A 203 -22.79 3.10 -32.10
N ILE A 204 -23.52 2.06 -32.51
CA ILE A 204 -24.68 2.19 -33.38
C ILE A 204 -25.93 1.81 -32.60
N TYR A 205 -26.98 2.64 -32.69
CA TYR A 205 -28.23 2.45 -31.98
C TYR A 205 -29.41 2.64 -32.95
N PRO A 206 -30.22 1.60 -33.21
CA PRO A 206 -31.37 1.69 -34.10
C PRO A 206 -32.49 2.51 -33.45
N THR A 207 -33.13 3.39 -34.21
CA THR A 207 -34.26 4.20 -33.75
C THR A 207 -35.60 3.64 -34.22
N ALA A 208 -36.69 4.04 -33.56
CA ALA A 208 -38.05 3.65 -33.94
C ALA A 208 -38.46 4.15 -35.34
N THR A 209 -37.82 5.19 -35.87
CA THR A 209 -38.18 5.85 -37.13
C THR A 209 -37.53 5.25 -38.38
N GLY A 210 -36.81 4.13 -38.26
CA GLY A 210 -36.10 3.57 -39.42
C GLY A 210 -34.66 4.08 -39.60
N THR A 211 -34.20 4.99 -38.73
CA THR A 211 -32.86 5.60 -38.80
C THR A 211 -31.95 5.07 -37.70
N TRP A 212 -30.66 5.42 -37.74
CA TRP A 212 -29.65 5.01 -36.78
C TRP A 212 -29.04 6.21 -36.08
N LEU A 213 -28.79 6.10 -34.78
CA LEU A 213 -27.87 6.99 -34.07
C LEU A 213 -26.48 6.36 -34.08
N VAL A 214 -25.51 7.08 -34.63
CA VAL A 214 -24.10 6.73 -34.62
C VAL A 214 -23.40 7.64 -33.64
N TYR A 215 -22.96 7.08 -32.51
CA TYR A 215 -22.14 7.77 -31.53
C TYR A 215 -20.67 7.41 -31.74
N ASP A 216 -19.95 8.33 -32.38
CA ASP A 216 -18.49 8.34 -32.35
C ASP A 216 -18.05 9.27 -31.21
N PRO A 217 -17.28 8.79 -30.22
CA PRO A 217 -16.74 9.63 -29.16
C PRO A 217 -15.94 10.84 -29.66
N ASN A 218 -15.46 10.85 -30.90
CA ASN A 218 -14.76 12.00 -31.50
C ASN A 218 -15.68 13.05 -32.15
N TYR A 219 -16.99 12.81 -32.25
CA TYR A 219 -17.91 13.80 -32.79
C TYR A 219 -18.01 15.02 -31.88
N ILE A 220 -17.87 16.20 -32.48
CA ILE A 220 -17.85 17.47 -31.73
C ILE A 220 -19.22 17.88 -31.19
N ASP A 221 -20.30 17.40 -31.82
CA ASP A 221 -21.69 17.75 -31.49
C ASP A 221 -22.48 16.58 -30.86
N GLY A 222 -21.83 15.45 -30.59
CA GLY A 222 -22.48 14.23 -30.06
C GLY A 222 -22.98 13.27 -31.16
N PRO A 223 -23.94 12.39 -30.85
CA PRO A 223 -24.37 11.32 -31.78
C PRO A 223 -25.05 11.89 -33.04
N LYS A 224 -24.79 11.27 -34.19
CA LYS A 224 -25.40 11.65 -35.47
C LYS A 224 -26.53 10.71 -35.84
N GLN A 225 -27.64 11.27 -36.31
CA GLN A 225 -28.72 10.50 -36.89
C GLN A 225 -28.49 10.30 -38.39
N VAL A 226 -28.49 9.06 -38.86
CA VAL A 226 -28.22 8.70 -40.27
C VAL A 226 -29.26 7.71 -40.78
N SER A 227 -29.51 7.71 -42.08
CA SER A 227 -30.35 6.69 -42.71
C SER A 227 -29.63 5.32 -42.77
N THR A 228 -30.39 4.23 -42.95
CA THR A 228 -29.78 2.89 -43.12
C THR A 228 -28.82 2.84 -44.31
N ALA A 229 -29.11 3.56 -45.41
CA ALA A 229 -28.25 3.62 -46.58
C ALA A 229 -26.92 4.36 -46.31
N GLU A 230 -26.90 5.28 -45.34
CA GLU A 230 -25.71 6.06 -44.98
C GLU A 230 -24.93 5.47 -43.79
N LEU A 231 -25.47 4.43 -43.13
CA LEU A 231 -24.88 3.86 -41.93
C LEU A 231 -23.47 3.32 -42.20
N PHE A 232 -23.32 2.45 -43.21
CA PHE A 232 -22.04 1.82 -43.50
C PHE A 232 -20.98 2.85 -43.90
N SER A 233 -21.33 3.81 -44.77
CA SER A 233 -20.38 4.86 -45.18
C SER A 233 -19.99 5.78 -44.02
N THR A 234 -20.91 6.04 -43.08
CA THR A 234 -20.64 6.82 -41.85
C THR A 234 -19.69 6.06 -40.91
N VAL A 235 -19.95 4.79 -40.66
CA VAL A 235 -19.09 3.93 -39.82
C VAL A 235 -17.70 3.79 -40.44
N LYS A 236 -17.64 3.55 -41.76
CA LYS A 236 -16.39 3.43 -42.52
C LYS A 236 -15.56 4.71 -42.47
N LYS A 237 -16.20 5.88 -42.51
CA LYS A 237 -15.51 7.18 -42.37
C LYS A 237 -14.89 7.37 -40.98
N ALA A 238 -15.53 6.83 -39.94
CA ALA A 238 -15.09 6.93 -38.55
C ALA A 238 -13.99 5.91 -38.18
N LEU A 239 -14.03 4.70 -38.74
CA LEU A 239 -13.19 3.56 -38.33
C LEU A 239 -12.29 2.96 -39.42
N GLY A 240 -12.45 3.34 -40.68
CA GLY A 240 -11.73 2.73 -41.81
C GLY A 240 -12.36 1.44 -42.32
N ASN A 241 -11.57 0.61 -43.02
CA ASN A 241 -12.07 -0.66 -43.59
C ASN A 241 -12.00 -1.84 -42.60
N ILE A 242 -11.15 -1.75 -41.58
CA ILE A 242 -10.99 -2.84 -40.61
C ILE A 242 -12.04 -2.70 -39.50
N LEU A 243 -13.18 -3.34 -39.68
CA LEU A 243 -14.32 -3.24 -38.76
C LEU A 243 -14.51 -4.54 -37.97
N SER A 244 -14.67 -4.41 -36.66
CA SER A 244 -14.99 -5.50 -35.75
C SER A 244 -16.16 -5.15 -34.85
N VAL A 245 -16.89 -6.17 -34.40
CA VAL A 245 -17.98 -6.03 -33.43
C VAL A 245 -17.52 -6.54 -32.06
N TYR A 246 -17.82 -5.79 -31.01
CA TYR A 246 -17.55 -6.18 -29.63
C TYR A 246 -18.77 -6.91 -29.03
N TYR A 247 -18.52 -7.96 -28.23
CA TYR A 247 -19.54 -8.71 -27.46
C TYR A 247 -20.69 -9.31 -28.28
N ALA A 248 -20.38 -10.03 -29.37
CA ALA A 248 -21.38 -10.79 -30.11
C ALA A 248 -21.16 -12.30 -29.90
N ASP A 249 -22.24 -13.04 -29.66
CA ASP A 249 -22.30 -14.44 -30.11
C ASP A 249 -21.91 -14.43 -31.60
N ALA A 250 -21.08 -15.38 -32.05
CA ALA A 250 -20.49 -15.36 -33.39
C ALA A 250 -21.56 -14.99 -34.44
N PRO A 251 -21.43 -13.85 -35.15
CA PRO A 251 -22.43 -13.43 -36.11
C PRO A 251 -22.53 -14.47 -37.22
N PRO A 252 -23.69 -14.59 -37.88
CA PRO A 252 -23.97 -15.66 -38.85
C PRO A 252 -23.11 -15.58 -40.13
N ILE A 253 -22.27 -14.55 -40.28
CA ILE A 253 -21.45 -14.31 -41.46
C ILE A 253 -19.97 -14.56 -41.11
N ALA A 254 -19.36 -15.52 -41.80
CA ALA A 254 -17.94 -15.80 -41.68
C ALA A 254 -17.12 -14.64 -42.27
N PRO A 255 -16.07 -14.17 -41.58
CA PRO A 255 -15.26 -13.06 -42.07
C PRO A 255 -14.32 -13.50 -43.20
N THR A 256 -14.23 -12.64 -44.22
CA THR A 256 -13.34 -12.82 -45.37
C THR A 256 -12.36 -11.65 -45.50
N ILE A 257 -11.12 -11.96 -45.88
CA ILE A 257 -10.07 -11.01 -46.25
C ILE A 257 -9.81 -11.17 -47.75
N SER A 258 -10.45 -10.34 -48.58
CA SER A 258 -10.26 -10.38 -50.04
C SER A 258 -8.92 -9.83 -50.49
N ASN A 259 -8.34 -8.89 -49.73
CA ASN A 259 -7.02 -8.31 -49.99
C ASN A 259 -6.16 -8.29 -48.71
N PRO A 260 -5.33 -9.33 -48.50
CA PRO A 260 -4.45 -9.43 -47.34
C PRO A 260 -3.42 -8.29 -47.26
N ALA A 261 -2.98 -7.73 -48.40
CA ALA A 261 -2.00 -6.65 -48.43
C ALA A 261 -2.57 -5.33 -47.88
N THR A 262 -3.75 -4.93 -48.35
CA THR A 262 -4.48 -3.78 -47.78
C THR A 262 -4.83 -4.01 -46.31
N PHE A 263 -5.22 -5.24 -45.94
CA PHE A 263 -5.53 -5.57 -44.55
C PHE A 263 -4.33 -5.36 -43.62
N ILE A 264 -3.12 -5.78 -44.00
CA ILE A 264 -1.90 -5.51 -43.22
C ILE A 264 -1.59 -4.01 -43.17
N ALA A 265 -1.67 -3.32 -44.32
CA ALA A 265 -1.39 -1.89 -44.43
C ALA A 265 -2.23 -1.02 -43.48
N GLU A 266 -3.48 -1.43 -43.22
CA GLU A 266 -4.42 -0.69 -42.38
C GLU A 266 -4.42 -1.12 -40.90
N GLY A 267 -3.50 -1.99 -40.49
CA GLY A 267 -3.33 -2.42 -39.10
C GLY A 267 -3.99 -3.75 -38.75
N GLY A 268 -4.28 -4.59 -39.75
CA GLY A 268 -4.94 -5.89 -39.58
C GLY A 268 -4.20 -6.86 -38.67
N LEU A 269 -2.88 -6.69 -38.48
CA LEU A 269 -2.11 -7.48 -37.52
C LEU A 269 -2.60 -7.28 -36.07
N PHE A 270 -3.03 -6.08 -35.69
CA PHE A 270 -3.69 -5.85 -34.40
C PHE A 270 -5.05 -6.56 -34.30
N THR A 271 -5.82 -6.55 -35.39
CA THR A 271 -7.13 -7.21 -35.45
C THR A 271 -7.05 -8.72 -35.33
N LEU A 272 -6.00 -9.34 -35.88
CA LEU A 272 -5.77 -10.79 -35.73
C LEU A 272 -5.61 -11.17 -34.25
N MET A 273 -4.77 -10.43 -33.50
CA MET A 273 -4.54 -10.70 -32.07
C MET A 273 -5.82 -10.59 -31.22
N SER A 274 -6.79 -9.81 -31.67
CA SER A 274 -8.07 -9.62 -30.99
C SER A 274 -9.22 -10.40 -31.62
N SER A 275 -9.02 -11.33 -32.55
CA SER A 275 -10.11 -12.00 -33.29
C SER A 275 -10.57 -13.32 -32.65
N HIS A 276 -11.89 -13.59 -32.68
CA HIS A 276 -12.44 -14.89 -32.29
C HIS A 276 -12.12 -16.01 -33.28
N ALA A 277 -12.02 -15.69 -34.58
CA ALA A 277 -11.89 -16.64 -35.67
C ALA A 277 -10.47 -16.65 -36.25
N LEU A 278 -9.46 -16.54 -35.39
CA LEU A 278 -8.07 -16.33 -35.80
C LEU A 278 -7.56 -17.38 -36.80
N ASP A 279 -7.73 -18.67 -36.51
CA ASP A 279 -7.26 -19.75 -37.39
C ASP A 279 -7.89 -19.69 -38.80
N ALA A 280 -9.18 -19.32 -38.86
CA ALA A 280 -9.91 -19.17 -40.13
C ALA A 280 -9.51 -17.90 -40.91
N LEU A 281 -8.98 -16.89 -40.24
CA LEU A 281 -8.43 -15.69 -40.88
C LEU A 281 -6.99 -15.93 -41.34
N LEU A 282 -6.17 -16.58 -40.53
CA LEU A 282 -4.78 -16.91 -40.88
C LEU A 282 -4.71 -17.82 -42.12
N SER A 283 -5.66 -18.73 -42.30
CA SER A 283 -5.72 -19.61 -43.48
C SER A 283 -6.04 -18.87 -44.80
N GLN A 284 -6.45 -17.60 -44.74
CA GLN A 284 -6.73 -16.77 -45.92
C GLN A 284 -5.49 -15.99 -46.39
N PHE A 285 -4.38 -16.03 -45.65
CA PHE A 285 -3.13 -15.40 -46.06
C PHE A 285 -2.37 -16.29 -47.06
N PRO A 286 -1.86 -15.71 -48.16
CA PRO A 286 -1.06 -16.46 -49.12
C PRO A 286 0.28 -16.85 -48.50
N LYS A 287 0.87 -17.94 -49.02
CA LYS A 287 2.22 -18.36 -48.62
C LYS A 287 3.29 -17.61 -49.38
N GLU A 288 2.95 -17.04 -50.53
CA GLU A 288 3.81 -16.23 -51.37
C GLU A 288 3.81 -14.76 -50.95
N ASP A 289 4.91 -14.08 -51.24
CA ASP A 289 5.03 -12.63 -51.06
C ASP A 289 4.18 -11.88 -52.11
N ILE A 290 3.12 -11.22 -51.64
CA ILE A 290 2.22 -10.40 -52.46
C ILE A 290 2.30 -8.91 -52.12
N TYR A 291 3.19 -8.51 -51.20
CA TYR A 291 3.13 -7.20 -50.56
C TYR A 291 4.02 -6.18 -51.24
N SER A 292 3.53 -4.95 -51.35
CA SER A 292 4.35 -3.79 -51.69
C SER A 292 5.03 -3.19 -50.45
N ARG A 293 6.04 -2.35 -50.69
CA ARG A 293 6.76 -1.63 -49.63
C ARG A 293 5.83 -0.78 -48.75
N ALA A 294 4.81 -0.17 -49.33
CA ALA A 294 3.86 0.68 -48.61
C ALA A 294 2.90 -0.13 -47.72
N GLU A 295 2.50 -1.33 -48.17
CA GLU A 295 1.62 -2.20 -47.40
C GLU A 295 2.35 -2.84 -46.21
N LEU A 296 3.63 -3.20 -46.40
CA LEU A 296 4.47 -3.74 -45.32
C LEU A 296 4.76 -2.69 -44.23
N ASP A 297 4.67 -1.39 -44.50
CA ASP A 297 4.76 -0.36 -43.45
C ASP A 297 3.62 -0.48 -42.41
N GLY A 298 2.55 -1.23 -42.70
CA GLY A 298 1.48 -1.56 -41.77
C GLY A 298 1.96 -2.29 -40.51
N ILE A 299 3.04 -3.07 -40.59
CA ILE A 299 3.60 -3.76 -39.41
C ILE A 299 4.28 -2.79 -38.43
N LEU A 300 4.58 -1.56 -38.87
CA LEU A 300 5.22 -0.52 -38.06
C LEU A 300 4.21 0.36 -37.30
N LEU A 301 2.90 0.18 -37.54
CA LEU A 301 1.86 0.97 -36.89
C LEU A 301 1.92 0.76 -35.37
N ARG A 302 1.86 1.84 -34.60
CA ARG A 302 1.92 1.78 -33.14
C ARG A 302 0.54 1.66 -32.52
N HIS A 303 0.46 0.88 -31.45
CA HIS A 303 -0.74 0.78 -30.64
C HIS A 303 -0.97 2.12 -29.89
N PRO A 304 -2.15 2.76 -30.00
CA PRO A 304 -2.40 4.10 -29.47
C PRO A 304 -2.23 4.26 -27.96
N ALA A 305 -2.47 3.18 -27.21
CA ALA A 305 -2.41 3.20 -25.74
C ALA A 305 -1.03 2.86 -25.19
N THR A 306 -0.24 2.03 -25.88
CA THR A 306 1.05 1.51 -25.37
C THR A 306 2.25 2.03 -26.16
N GLY A 307 2.04 2.51 -27.39
CA GLY A 307 3.11 2.94 -28.29
C GLY A 307 3.87 1.78 -28.94
N GLU A 308 3.53 0.53 -28.62
CA GLU A 308 4.17 -0.67 -29.15
C GLU A 308 3.84 -0.86 -30.64
N PRO A 309 4.82 -1.12 -31.51
CA PRO A 309 4.56 -1.39 -32.91
C PRO A 309 3.91 -2.77 -33.11
N ALA A 310 3.10 -2.90 -34.16
CA ALA A 310 2.29 -4.10 -34.42
C ALA A 310 3.15 -5.37 -34.52
N TRP A 311 4.32 -5.29 -35.17
CA TRP A 311 5.23 -6.42 -35.30
C TRP A 311 5.78 -6.93 -33.96
N VAL A 312 6.00 -6.05 -32.97
CA VAL A 312 6.47 -6.46 -31.63
C VAL A 312 5.37 -7.22 -30.91
N ARG A 313 4.18 -6.62 -30.85
CA ARG A 313 3.05 -7.20 -30.12
C ARG A 313 2.59 -8.53 -30.74
N ALA A 314 2.63 -8.64 -32.06
CA ALA A 314 2.26 -9.86 -32.78
C ALA A 314 3.30 -10.98 -32.69
N LEU A 315 4.56 -10.65 -32.44
CA LEU A 315 5.62 -11.63 -32.19
C LEU A 315 5.47 -12.28 -30.80
N GLU A 316 5.05 -11.49 -29.81
CA GLU A 316 4.75 -11.96 -28.45
C GLU A 316 3.51 -12.88 -28.44
N PHE A 317 2.55 -12.66 -29.34
CA PHE A 317 1.33 -13.44 -29.42
C PHE A 317 1.54 -14.75 -30.22
N PRO A 318 1.54 -15.94 -29.57
CA PRO A 318 1.99 -17.18 -30.21
C PRO A 318 1.27 -17.55 -31.51
N ALA A 319 -0.03 -17.24 -31.61
CA ALA A 319 -0.85 -17.63 -32.75
C ALA A 319 -0.63 -16.77 -34.01
N THR A 320 -0.06 -15.57 -33.89
CA THR A 320 0.30 -14.69 -35.04
C THR A 320 1.78 -14.70 -35.37
N ARG A 321 2.58 -15.44 -34.59
CA ARG A 321 4.05 -15.37 -34.63
C ARG A 321 4.61 -15.74 -36.00
N ASP A 322 4.18 -16.85 -36.58
CA ASP A 322 4.70 -17.34 -37.86
C ASP A 322 4.44 -16.34 -38.99
N LEU A 323 3.19 -15.85 -39.09
CA LEU A 323 2.84 -14.79 -40.04
C LEU A 323 3.67 -13.51 -39.81
N THR A 324 3.93 -13.15 -38.54
CA THR A 324 4.73 -11.97 -38.20
C THR A 324 6.19 -12.12 -38.64
N ILE A 325 6.76 -13.33 -38.50
CA ILE A 325 8.10 -13.65 -38.97
C ILE A 325 8.16 -13.52 -40.50
N ASP A 326 7.19 -14.08 -41.22
CA ASP A 326 7.12 -13.99 -42.69
C ASP A 326 7.02 -12.53 -43.15
N LEU A 327 6.13 -11.74 -42.52
CA LEU A 327 5.97 -10.32 -42.82
C LEU A 327 7.24 -9.51 -42.53
N LEU A 328 7.97 -9.81 -41.46
CA LEU A 328 9.25 -9.17 -41.15
C LEU A 328 10.32 -9.53 -42.20
N GLN A 329 10.34 -10.78 -42.68
CA GLN A 329 11.24 -11.18 -43.76
C GLN A 329 10.93 -10.45 -45.06
N TYR A 330 9.65 -10.39 -45.46
CA TYR A 330 9.23 -9.60 -46.62
C TYR A 330 9.56 -8.11 -46.44
N PHE A 331 9.31 -7.55 -45.26
CA PHE A 331 9.67 -6.17 -44.94
C PHE A 331 11.17 -5.88 -45.15
N ILE A 332 12.06 -6.74 -44.63
CA ILE A 332 13.51 -6.62 -44.82
C ILE A 332 13.89 -6.75 -46.31
N GLN A 333 13.29 -7.69 -47.03
CA GLN A 333 13.57 -7.94 -48.44
C GLN A 333 13.18 -6.78 -49.35
N HIS A 334 12.05 -6.12 -49.10
CA HIS A 334 11.53 -4.98 -49.87
C HIS A 334 12.11 -3.63 -49.45
N ASN A 335 12.59 -3.48 -48.20
CA ASN A 335 13.13 -2.23 -47.65
C ASN A 335 14.67 -2.27 -47.47
N ARG A 336 15.41 -2.93 -48.38
CA ARG A 336 16.86 -3.22 -48.23
C ARG A 336 17.74 -2.05 -47.79
N THR A 337 17.38 -0.81 -48.15
CA THR A 337 18.19 0.38 -47.89
C THR A 337 17.85 1.10 -46.58
N ASP A 338 16.68 0.89 -45.98
CA ASP A 338 16.21 1.68 -44.83
C ASP A 338 15.40 0.90 -43.77
N TRP A 339 15.26 -0.42 -43.93
CA TRP A 339 14.46 -1.24 -43.01
C TRP A 339 14.92 -1.13 -41.54
N LYS A 340 16.25 -1.05 -41.29
CA LYS A 340 16.81 -0.89 -39.95
C LYS A 340 16.32 0.40 -39.28
N GLU A 341 16.38 1.52 -40.00
CA GLU A 341 15.95 2.83 -39.51
C GLU A 341 14.44 2.88 -39.29
N LYS A 342 13.66 2.27 -40.20
CA LYS A 342 12.19 2.18 -40.06
C LYS A 342 11.77 1.37 -38.83
N LEU A 343 12.40 0.21 -38.59
CA LEU A 343 12.14 -0.59 -37.38
C LEU A 343 12.58 0.15 -36.12
N ARG A 344 13.77 0.77 -36.15
CA ARG A 344 14.31 1.54 -35.02
C ARG A 344 13.36 2.67 -34.62
N LYS A 345 12.88 3.46 -35.58
CA LYS A 345 11.86 4.48 -35.34
C LYS A 345 10.59 3.84 -34.79
N SER A 346 10.06 2.78 -35.39
CA SER A 346 8.81 2.16 -34.93
C SER A 346 8.87 1.72 -33.46
N ALA A 347 10.04 1.27 -32.99
CA ALA A 347 10.29 0.74 -31.66
C ALA A 347 10.85 1.76 -30.65
N GLU A 348 11.03 3.03 -31.02
CA GLU A 348 11.71 4.03 -30.17
C GLU A 348 10.99 4.35 -28.85
N LEU A 349 9.70 4.04 -28.76
CA LEU A 349 8.89 4.22 -27.55
C LEU A 349 8.95 3.02 -26.59
N LEU A 350 9.59 1.92 -26.99
CA LEU A 350 9.72 0.74 -26.14
C LEU A 350 10.70 0.98 -25.01
N THR A 351 10.37 0.45 -23.83
CA THR A 351 11.29 0.44 -22.70
C THR A 351 12.46 -0.49 -22.98
N SER A 352 13.60 -0.27 -22.32
CA SER A 352 14.76 -1.16 -22.44
C SER A 352 14.46 -2.60 -22.02
N TYR A 353 13.50 -2.81 -21.11
CA TYR A 353 13.02 -4.15 -20.75
C TYR A 353 12.25 -4.80 -21.90
N HIS A 354 11.28 -4.10 -22.51
CA HIS A 354 10.55 -4.63 -23.65
C HIS A 354 11.48 -4.89 -24.86
N LEU A 355 12.45 -4.02 -25.11
CA LEU A 355 13.47 -4.25 -26.14
C LEU A 355 14.27 -5.53 -25.88
N HIS A 356 14.57 -5.84 -24.62
CA HIS A 356 15.22 -7.10 -24.25
C HIS A 356 14.34 -8.32 -24.55
N GLU A 357 13.07 -8.28 -24.18
CA GLU A 357 12.12 -9.35 -24.48
C GLU A 357 11.98 -9.55 -25.99
N VAL A 358 11.84 -8.48 -26.76
CA VAL A 358 11.80 -8.54 -28.23
C VAL A 358 13.07 -9.17 -28.80
N MET A 359 14.26 -8.80 -28.33
CA MET A 359 15.51 -9.43 -28.76
C MET A 359 15.51 -10.93 -28.47
N THR A 360 15.05 -11.35 -27.28
CA THR A 360 14.95 -12.76 -26.90
C THR A 360 14.00 -13.52 -27.83
N GLN A 361 12.83 -12.94 -28.14
CA GLN A 361 11.86 -13.52 -29.07
C GLN A 361 12.44 -13.66 -30.49
N VAL A 362 13.13 -12.64 -30.99
CA VAL A 362 13.81 -12.69 -32.30
C VAL A 362 14.90 -13.76 -32.31
N ILE A 363 15.72 -13.86 -31.25
CA ILE A 363 16.77 -14.89 -31.15
C ILE A 363 16.17 -16.29 -31.14
N GLN A 364 15.06 -16.47 -30.44
CA GLN A 364 14.43 -17.76 -30.23
C GLN A 364 13.66 -18.26 -31.45
N PHE A 365 12.90 -17.38 -32.11
CA PHE A 365 11.90 -17.79 -33.11
C PHE A 365 12.24 -17.39 -34.54
N PHE A 366 13.09 -16.39 -34.75
CA PHE A 366 13.45 -15.97 -36.10
C PHE A 366 14.42 -17.00 -36.74
N PRO A 367 14.25 -17.36 -38.03
CA PRO A 367 15.10 -18.34 -38.69
C PRO A 367 16.59 -18.00 -38.63
N ASP A 368 17.42 -19.03 -38.40
CA ASP A 368 18.86 -18.86 -38.19
C ASP A 368 19.57 -18.53 -39.51
N ASN A 369 19.72 -17.23 -39.80
CA ASN A 369 20.34 -16.71 -41.02
C ASN A 369 20.95 -15.30 -40.75
N ALA A 370 21.67 -14.75 -41.73
CA ALA A 370 22.30 -13.43 -41.60
C ALA A 370 21.30 -12.29 -41.31
N GLN A 371 20.03 -12.43 -41.70
CA GLN A 371 18.99 -11.43 -41.42
C GLN A 371 18.60 -11.40 -39.94
N LYS A 372 18.68 -12.53 -39.23
CA LYS A 372 18.45 -12.61 -37.78
C LYS A 372 19.44 -11.77 -37.01
N ASP A 373 20.74 -11.93 -37.29
CA ASP A 373 21.80 -11.16 -36.62
C ASP A 373 21.65 -9.67 -36.88
N ASP A 374 21.34 -9.30 -38.14
CA ASP A 374 21.07 -7.92 -38.52
C ASP A 374 19.83 -7.34 -37.83
N LEU A 375 18.77 -8.14 -37.64
CA LEU A 375 17.54 -7.72 -36.95
C LEU A 375 17.78 -7.55 -35.45
N VAL A 376 18.49 -8.49 -34.82
CA VAL A 376 18.91 -8.38 -33.41
C VAL A 376 19.79 -7.14 -33.20
N ALA A 377 20.71 -6.85 -34.11
CA ALA A 377 21.52 -5.64 -34.07
C ALA A 377 20.65 -4.37 -34.20
N ALA A 378 19.70 -4.34 -35.14
CA ALA A 378 18.80 -3.21 -35.32
C ALA A 378 17.92 -2.93 -34.08
N VAL A 379 17.43 -3.97 -33.41
CA VAL A 379 16.67 -3.83 -32.14
C VAL A 379 17.60 -3.38 -31.00
N ARG A 380 18.82 -3.92 -30.92
CA ARG A 380 19.82 -3.54 -29.92
C ARG A 380 20.18 -2.06 -30.02
N GLU A 381 20.34 -1.53 -31.24
CA GLU A 381 20.64 -0.13 -31.51
C GLU A 381 19.53 0.85 -31.08
N VAL A 382 18.30 0.37 -30.84
CA VAL A 382 17.24 1.17 -30.21
C VAL A 382 17.58 1.45 -28.74
N THR A 383 18.28 0.53 -28.07
CA THR A 383 18.58 0.66 -26.65
C THR A 383 19.72 1.67 -26.46
N PRO A 384 19.57 2.71 -25.61
CA PRO A 384 20.69 3.58 -25.30
C PRO A 384 21.81 2.73 -24.67
N VAL A 385 23.01 2.80 -25.26
CA VAL A 385 24.24 2.07 -24.84
C VAL A 385 24.46 2.15 -23.31
N ASN A 386 24.07 3.28 -22.71
CA ASN A 386 24.14 3.54 -21.27
C ASN A 386 23.21 2.67 -20.40
N HIS A 387 22.14 2.04 -20.91
CA HIS A 387 21.21 1.26 -20.09
C HIS A 387 21.83 -0.04 -19.58
N TYR A 388 22.44 -0.84 -20.47
CA TYR A 388 23.10 -2.07 -20.05
C TYR A 388 24.44 -1.77 -19.38
N GLU A 389 25.17 -0.74 -19.81
CA GLU A 389 26.39 -0.31 -19.11
C GLU A 389 26.10 0.20 -17.70
N SER A 390 25.00 0.92 -17.43
CA SER A 390 24.67 1.35 -16.06
C SER A 390 24.16 0.21 -15.15
N ARG A 391 23.58 -0.85 -15.72
CA ARG A 391 23.13 -2.05 -14.97
C ARG A 391 24.21 -3.12 -14.81
N LEU A 392 25.17 -3.19 -15.73
CA LEU A 392 26.33 -4.07 -15.70
C LEU A 392 27.61 -3.38 -15.21
N ALA A 393 27.59 -2.05 -15.01
CA ALA A 393 28.60 -1.34 -14.25
C ALA A 393 28.57 -1.92 -12.84
N THR A 394 29.47 -2.86 -12.60
CA THR A 394 29.98 -3.11 -11.26
C THR A 394 30.61 -1.80 -10.83
N TRP A 395 29.84 -1.02 -10.04
CA TRP A 395 30.29 0.22 -9.44
C TRP A 395 31.71 0.01 -8.92
N HIS A 396 32.67 0.78 -9.44
CA HIS A 396 33.99 0.81 -8.85
C HIS A 396 33.85 1.39 -7.45
N LYS A 397 33.71 0.49 -6.46
CA LYS A 397 33.66 0.83 -5.04
C LYS A 397 34.99 1.49 -4.71
N LYS A 398 35.01 2.82 -4.67
CA LYS A 398 36.17 3.53 -4.16
C LYS A 398 36.29 3.12 -2.70
N THR A 399 37.37 2.43 -2.37
CA THR A 399 37.71 2.13 -0.98
C THR A 399 38.66 3.25 -0.58
N HIS A 400 38.13 4.27 0.09
CA HIS A 400 38.99 5.27 0.68
C HIS A 400 39.67 4.64 1.89
N VAL A 401 41.01 4.66 1.90
CA VAL A 401 41.78 4.17 3.05
C VAL A 401 41.76 5.28 4.09
N HIS A 402 41.22 4.96 5.27
CA HIS A 402 41.22 5.83 6.43
C HIS A 402 42.03 5.18 7.55
N ASP A 403 42.90 5.97 8.18
CA ASP A 403 43.85 5.45 9.18
C ASP A 403 43.20 5.26 10.57
N SER A 404 42.01 5.82 10.80
CA SER A 404 41.29 5.71 12.08
C SER A 404 39.80 6.03 11.96
N VAL A 405 39.00 5.57 12.95
CA VAL A 405 37.58 5.93 13.09
C VAL A 405 37.38 7.44 13.12
N LEU A 406 38.23 8.16 13.87
CA LEU A 406 38.19 9.61 13.98
C LEU A 406 38.35 10.31 12.62
N SER A 407 39.31 9.86 11.81
CA SER A 407 39.54 10.42 10.47
C SER A 407 38.36 10.19 9.54
N PHE A 408 37.70 9.04 9.67
CA PHE A 408 36.53 8.68 8.88
C PHE A 408 35.30 9.51 9.29
N CYS A 409 35.03 9.66 10.60
CA CYS A 409 33.99 10.54 11.11
C CYS A 409 34.21 12.00 10.67
N LYS A 410 35.45 12.50 10.71
CA LYS A 410 35.77 13.86 10.24
C LYS A 410 35.48 14.03 8.74
N ASP A 411 35.78 13.03 7.92
CA ASP A 411 35.49 13.10 6.48
C ASP A 411 33.98 13.04 6.19
N MET A 412 33.22 12.21 6.93
CA MET A 412 31.77 12.13 6.76
C MET A 412 31.03 13.41 7.17
N THR A 413 31.62 14.22 8.06
CA THR A 413 30.97 15.41 8.64
C THR A 413 31.46 16.74 8.05
N ASN A 414 32.35 16.72 7.07
CA ASN A 414 32.94 17.92 6.46
C ASN A 414 32.00 18.72 5.54
N GLY A 415 30.83 18.19 5.19
CA GLY A 415 29.85 18.86 4.32
C GLY A 415 30.19 18.89 2.83
N LEU A 416 31.34 18.35 2.40
CA LEU A 416 31.75 18.32 0.99
C LEU A 416 30.90 17.37 0.16
N ILE A 417 30.56 16.22 0.74
CA ILE A 417 29.73 15.19 0.12
C ILE A 417 28.42 15.13 0.90
N LYS A 418 27.31 15.40 0.20
CA LYS A 418 26.01 15.61 0.84
C LYS A 418 25.26 14.30 1.09
N LYS A 419 25.51 13.26 0.29
CA LYS A 419 24.84 11.96 0.40
C LYS A 419 25.84 10.83 0.33
N ARG A 420 26.00 10.07 1.41
CA ARG A 420 26.90 8.91 1.48
C ARG A 420 26.12 7.66 1.88
N LEU A 421 26.41 6.52 1.25
CA LEU A 421 25.91 5.20 1.63
C LEU A 421 27.09 4.32 2.05
N ILE A 422 27.05 3.83 3.28
CA ILE A 422 28.07 2.95 3.85
C ILE A 422 27.52 1.53 3.95
N GLU A 423 28.17 0.59 3.27
CA GLU A 423 27.84 -0.83 3.32
C GLU A 423 28.60 -1.55 4.44
N PHE A 424 27.87 -2.38 5.18
CA PHE A 424 28.37 -3.27 6.23
C PHE A 424 27.98 -4.71 5.96
N ASN A 425 28.68 -5.62 6.63
CA ASN A 425 28.42 -7.06 6.60
C ASN A 425 27.66 -7.56 7.84
N SER A 426 27.34 -6.68 8.79
CA SER A 426 26.71 -6.99 10.07
C SER A 426 26.04 -5.75 10.66
N THR A 427 24.92 -5.95 11.36
CA THR A 427 24.15 -4.90 12.03
C THR A 427 24.93 -4.24 13.16
N GLU A 428 25.76 -4.99 13.89
CA GLU A 428 26.60 -4.48 14.98
C GLU A 428 27.60 -3.45 14.46
N ASN A 429 28.21 -3.68 13.30
CA ASN A 429 29.15 -2.73 12.70
C ASN A 429 28.45 -1.43 12.25
N ALA A 430 27.23 -1.54 11.72
CA ALA A 430 26.43 -0.36 11.38
C ALA A 430 26.10 0.47 12.64
N GLN A 431 25.73 -0.20 13.74
CA GLN A 431 25.53 0.45 15.04
C GLN A 431 26.82 1.07 15.59
N GLY A 432 27.95 0.37 15.49
CA GLY A 432 29.26 0.88 15.90
C GLY A 432 29.64 2.19 15.19
N LEU A 433 29.40 2.27 13.87
CA LEU A 433 29.65 3.52 13.13
C LEU A 433 28.67 4.62 13.53
N ARG A 434 27.39 4.30 13.72
CA ARG A 434 26.39 5.26 14.22
C ARG A 434 26.86 5.89 15.52
N PHE A 435 27.21 5.09 16.52
CA PHE A 435 27.67 5.60 17.82
C PHE A 435 28.97 6.40 17.69
N ALA A 436 29.92 5.95 16.87
CA ALA A 436 31.15 6.70 16.62
C ALA A 436 30.90 8.09 16.01
N LEU A 437 29.96 8.19 15.05
CA LEU A 437 29.55 9.44 14.43
C LEU A 437 28.86 10.37 15.44
N GLU A 438 27.91 9.85 16.21
CA GLU A 438 27.22 10.61 17.25
C GLU A 438 28.23 11.16 18.26
N ASP A 439 29.10 10.32 18.81
CA ASP A 439 30.17 10.71 19.74
C ASP A 439 31.07 11.80 19.18
N TYR A 440 31.49 11.64 17.92
CA TYR A 440 32.33 12.61 17.24
C TYR A 440 31.64 13.98 17.18
N CYS A 441 30.37 14.01 16.72
CA CYS A 441 29.61 15.24 16.53
C CYS A 441 29.38 16.00 17.84
N HIS A 442 29.08 15.27 18.93
CA HIS A 442 28.87 15.87 20.25
C HIS A 442 30.17 16.43 20.85
N LYS A 443 31.32 15.78 20.60
CA LYS A 443 32.64 16.18 21.15
C LYS A 443 33.31 17.32 20.38
N GLN A 444 32.84 17.68 19.18
CA GLN A 444 33.42 18.79 18.40
C GLN A 444 33.08 20.17 18.98
N LYS A 445 34.04 21.10 18.90
CA LYS A 445 33.87 22.49 19.35
C LYS A 445 32.75 23.24 18.62
N ALA A 446 32.48 22.87 17.37
CA ALA A 446 31.44 23.49 16.53
C ALA A 446 30.06 22.80 16.66
N HIS A 447 29.91 21.83 17.57
CA HIS A 447 28.71 21.01 17.82
C HIS A 447 27.88 20.73 16.56
N HIS A 448 28.18 19.65 15.86
CA HIS A 448 27.40 19.24 14.69
C HIS A 448 26.06 18.64 15.13
N PRO A 449 24.90 19.24 14.79
CA PRO A 449 23.60 18.65 15.10
C PRO A 449 23.47 17.31 14.38
N ILE A 450 23.02 16.28 15.08
CA ILE A 450 22.88 14.93 14.55
C ILE A 450 21.51 14.34 14.89
N PHE A 451 20.89 13.70 13.92
CA PHE A 451 19.61 13.01 14.10
C PHE A 451 19.68 11.61 13.48
N TYR A 452 19.16 10.61 14.18
CA TYR A 452 19.16 9.23 13.76
C TYR A 452 17.76 8.74 13.41
N ILE A 453 17.64 8.12 12.25
CA ILE A 453 16.41 7.52 11.73
C ILE A 453 16.61 6.01 11.73
N HIS A 454 15.82 5.32 12.54
CA HIS A 454 15.90 3.87 12.71
C HIS A 454 14.87 3.13 11.87
N SER A 455 13.67 3.70 11.72
CA SER A 455 12.54 3.09 11.00
C SER A 455 11.86 4.08 10.05
N PRO A 456 11.00 3.60 9.13
CA PRO A 456 10.19 4.46 8.27
C PRO A 456 9.29 5.45 9.01
N ASP A 457 8.85 5.11 10.23
CA ASP A 457 7.97 5.96 11.03
C ASP A 457 8.67 7.22 11.56
N ASP A 458 10.00 7.14 11.77
CA ASP A 458 10.81 8.28 12.22
C ASP A 458 10.89 9.40 11.15
N LEU A 459 10.45 9.13 9.92
CA LEU A 459 10.47 10.07 8.78
C LEU A 459 9.18 10.87 8.62
N VAL A 460 8.16 10.63 9.43
CA VAL A 460 6.87 11.31 9.32
C VAL A 460 6.98 12.72 9.90
N CYS A 461 6.73 13.74 9.07
CA CYS A 461 6.79 15.16 9.50
C CYS A 461 5.46 15.91 9.29
N ALA A 462 4.62 15.45 8.37
CA ALA A 462 3.36 16.12 8.01
C ALA A 462 2.14 15.57 8.75
N ALA A 463 2.27 14.46 9.47
CA ALA A 463 1.16 13.86 10.21
C ALA A 463 0.78 14.66 11.47
N ALA A 464 -0.41 14.36 11.99
CA ALA A 464 -0.82 14.86 13.29
C ALA A 464 0.12 14.37 14.40
N TYR A 465 0.46 15.24 15.34
CA TYR A 465 1.36 14.94 16.46
C TYR A 465 0.80 15.46 17.78
N ILE A 466 1.36 14.99 18.89
CA ILE A 466 1.00 15.43 20.24
C ILE A 466 2.04 16.43 20.72
N GLU A 467 1.66 17.70 20.82
CA GLU A 467 2.47 18.74 21.47
C GLU A 467 2.36 18.59 22.99
N ARG A 468 3.50 18.44 23.67
CA ARG A 468 3.54 18.34 25.14
C ARG A 468 3.58 19.73 25.76
N VAL A 469 2.54 20.09 26.51
CA VAL A 469 2.47 21.31 27.34
C VAL A 469 2.41 20.89 28.81
N GLY A 470 3.55 20.89 29.48
CA GLY A 470 3.68 20.32 30.83
C GLY A 470 3.43 18.81 30.83
N ASN A 471 2.38 18.36 31.53
CA ASN A 471 1.95 16.95 31.52
C ASN A 471 0.74 16.69 30.60
N GLN A 472 0.26 17.70 29.87
CA GLN A 472 -0.85 17.56 28.94
C GLN A 472 -0.34 17.45 27.49
N GLY A 473 -1.05 16.67 26.69
CA GLY A 473 -0.79 16.46 25.28
C GLY A 473 -1.89 17.12 24.45
N ILE A 474 -1.50 18.02 23.56
CA ILE A 474 -2.42 18.70 22.65
C ILE A 474 -2.21 18.14 21.25
N VAL A 475 -3.24 17.53 20.68
CA VAL A 475 -3.19 17.02 19.31
C VAL A 475 -3.16 18.18 18.33
N LYS A 476 -2.21 18.17 17.40
CA LYS A 476 -2.05 19.15 16.31
C LYS A 476 -2.15 18.45 14.97
N LYS A 477 -2.66 19.14 13.93
CA LYS A 477 -2.80 18.58 12.57
C LYS A 477 -1.48 18.39 11.81
N GLY A 478 -0.36 18.83 12.37
CA GLY A 478 0.94 18.87 11.69
C GLY A 478 1.12 20.12 10.82
N PRO A 479 2.29 20.30 10.19
CA PRO A 479 3.49 19.47 10.37
C PRO A 479 4.12 19.67 11.75
N GLY A 480 4.91 18.69 12.21
CA GLY A 480 5.61 18.73 13.50
C GLY A 480 6.29 17.41 13.87
N GLY A 481 6.83 17.35 15.08
CA GLY A 481 7.56 16.19 15.60
C GLY A 481 9.08 16.35 15.56
N ALA A 482 9.81 15.42 16.18
CA ALA A 482 11.24 15.56 16.43
C ALA A 482 12.08 15.76 15.16
N LEU A 483 11.75 15.06 14.07
CA LEU A 483 12.43 15.26 12.79
C LEU A 483 12.09 16.62 12.18
N TYR A 484 10.82 17.06 12.23
CA TYR A 484 10.44 18.38 11.73
C TYR A 484 11.18 19.50 12.48
N ASP A 485 11.26 19.39 13.82
CA ASP A 485 11.96 20.35 14.67
C ASP A 485 13.46 20.37 14.35
N PHE A 486 14.05 19.21 14.07
CA PHE A 486 15.43 19.11 13.59
C PHE A 486 15.59 19.77 12.21
N LEU A 487 14.75 19.45 11.23
CA LEU A 487 14.86 19.99 9.87
C LEU A 487 14.66 21.51 9.81
N THR A 488 13.84 22.08 10.71
CA THR A 488 13.48 23.51 10.73
C THR A 488 14.27 24.35 11.73
N ALA A 489 15.15 23.73 12.52
CA ALA A 489 16.01 24.43 13.46
C ALA A 489 16.95 25.42 12.75
N GLN A 490 17.22 26.54 13.43
CA GLN A 490 18.21 27.51 12.97
C GLN A 490 19.60 27.06 13.42
N TYR A 491 20.41 26.60 12.46
CA TYR A 491 21.78 26.18 12.69
C TYR A 491 22.77 27.28 12.34
N ASP A 492 23.88 27.34 13.09
CA ASP A 492 25.01 28.20 12.74
C ASP A 492 25.60 27.80 11.38
N GLN A 493 26.05 28.76 10.58
CA GLN A 493 26.61 28.49 9.26
C GLN A 493 27.85 27.58 9.28
N SER A 494 28.56 27.52 10.42
CA SER A 494 29.70 26.62 10.64
C SER A 494 29.30 25.20 11.08
N ALA A 495 28.06 25.00 11.53
CA ALA A 495 27.55 23.71 11.96
C ALA A 495 26.93 22.99 10.75
N VAL A 496 27.44 21.80 10.44
CA VAL A 496 26.90 20.92 9.40
C VAL A 496 25.93 19.94 10.07
N PRO A 497 24.60 20.03 9.82
CA PRO A 497 23.65 19.07 10.36
C PRO A 497 23.80 17.71 9.67
N ILE A 498 23.68 16.63 10.44
CA ILE A 498 23.89 15.27 9.94
C ILE A 498 22.65 14.43 10.22
N LEU A 499 22.12 13.81 9.16
CA LEU A 499 21.02 12.87 9.24
C LEU A 499 21.54 11.46 8.95
N ILE A 500 21.50 10.59 9.96
CA ILE A 500 21.88 9.18 9.81
C ILE A 500 20.62 8.36 9.57
N VAL A 501 20.59 7.57 8.50
CA VAL A 501 19.46 6.70 8.14
C VAL A 501 19.91 5.25 8.14
N ASN A 502 19.31 4.42 8.99
CA ASN A 502 19.54 2.97 8.98
C ASN A 502 18.57 2.26 8.06
N TYR A 503 19.02 1.87 6.87
CA TYR A 503 18.17 1.23 5.86
C TYR A 503 17.84 -0.24 6.14
N GLU A 504 18.34 -0.86 7.21
CA GLU A 504 18.11 -2.27 7.50
C GLU A 504 16.63 -2.64 7.75
N LYS A 505 15.82 -1.70 8.23
CA LYS A 505 14.39 -1.91 8.51
C LYS A 505 13.45 -1.32 7.44
N PHE A 506 14.01 -0.95 6.30
CA PHE A 506 13.27 -0.28 5.23
C PHE A 506 13.00 -1.27 4.11
N HIS A 507 11.72 -1.47 3.80
CA HIS A 507 11.33 -2.30 2.68
C HIS A 507 11.44 -1.50 1.36
N ALA A 508 11.33 -2.20 0.23
CA ALA A 508 11.45 -1.57 -1.09
C ALA A 508 10.50 -0.37 -1.27
N ASP A 509 9.28 -0.46 -0.76
CA ASP A 509 8.28 0.60 -0.85
C ASP A 509 8.66 1.83 0.00
N ASP A 510 9.27 1.62 1.17
CA ASP A 510 9.77 2.70 2.03
C ASP A 510 10.96 3.42 1.37
N ILE A 511 11.85 2.66 0.74
CA ILE A 511 13.00 3.21 0.00
C ILE A 511 12.52 4.06 -1.18
N VAL A 512 11.47 3.63 -1.88
CA VAL A 512 10.86 4.43 -2.96
C VAL A 512 10.31 5.75 -2.44
N ARG A 513 9.63 5.73 -1.28
CA ARG A 513 9.13 6.94 -0.59
C ARG A 513 10.27 7.87 -0.16
N LEU A 514 11.46 7.32 0.11
CA LEU A 514 12.64 8.07 0.56
C LEU A 514 13.51 8.61 -0.55
N ASN A 515 13.18 8.36 -1.81
CA ASN A 515 13.95 8.94 -2.92
C ASN A 515 13.99 10.47 -2.86
N ALA A 516 12.92 11.11 -2.37
CA ALA A 516 12.87 12.56 -2.17
C ALA A 516 13.96 13.07 -1.20
N LEU A 517 14.40 12.25 -0.22
CA LEU A 517 15.49 12.59 0.70
C LEU A 517 16.83 12.72 -0.04
N LEU A 518 17.00 11.95 -1.13
CA LEU A 518 18.26 11.80 -1.87
C LEU A 518 18.24 12.51 -3.24
N ASP A 519 17.09 13.01 -3.67
CA ASP A 519 16.91 13.73 -4.94
C ASP A 519 17.62 15.10 -4.94
N LYS A 520 17.68 15.78 -6.10
CA LYS A 520 18.34 17.10 -6.22
C LYS A 520 17.69 18.17 -5.33
N LYS A 521 16.36 18.14 -5.23
CA LYS A 521 15.60 18.93 -4.25
C LYS A 521 15.29 18.00 -3.08
N ARG A 522 16.12 18.07 -2.05
CA ARG A 522 16.06 17.14 -0.92
C ARG A 522 14.91 17.53 0.00
N SER A 523 14.01 16.59 0.26
CA SER A 523 12.90 16.77 1.18
C SER A 523 12.46 15.45 1.80
N VAL A 524 11.89 15.51 3.00
CA VAL A 524 11.17 14.41 3.63
C VAL A 524 9.75 14.87 3.90
N ASP A 525 8.77 14.10 3.43
CA ASP A 525 7.34 14.40 3.65
C ASP A 525 6.95 15.84 3.22
N ASN A 526 7.50 16.28 2.08
CA ASN A 526 7.42 17.64 1.53
C ASN A 526 8.09 18.76 2.37
N ILE A 527 8.80 18.41 3.44
CA ILE A 527 9.62 19.36 4.23
C ILE A 527 11.02 19.39 3.64
N PRO A 528 11.52 20.56 3.17
CA PRO A 528 12.84 20.66 2.56
C PRO A 528 13.96 20.43 3.59
N LEU A 529 15.02 19.74 3.18
CA LEU A 529 16.23 19.60 3.99
C LEU A 529 17.10 20.87 3.89
N PRO A 530 17.78 21.28 4.98
CA PRO A 530 18.79 22.33 4.93
C PRO A 530 19.87 22.08 3.87
N ASP A 531 20.29 23.14 3.17
CA ASP A 531 21.20 23.03 2.02
C ASP A 531 22.58 22.46 2.38
N ASN A 532 23.08 22.74 3.59
CA ASN A 532 24.36 22.25 4.08
C ASN A 532 24.27 20.89 4.81
N MET A 533 23.07 20.31 4.97
CA MET A 533 22.90 19.03 5.66
C MET A 533 23.55 17.87 4.91
N VAL A 534 24.13 16.92 5.65
CA VAL A 534 24.68 15.66 5.14
C VAL A 534 23.77 14.50 5.52
N VAL A 535 23.46 13.62 4.56
CA VAL A 535 22.72 12.38 4.76
C VAL A 535 23.68 11.19 4.69
N VAL A 536 23.75 10.41 5.77
CA VAL A 536 24.58 9.20 5.88
C VAL A 536 23.66 7.98 5.97
N GLY A 537 23.59 7.21 4.90
CA GLY A 537 22.90 5.93 4.86
C GLY A 537 23.78 4.80 5.40
N LEU A 538 23.23 3.96 6.26
CA LEU A 538 23.85 2.73 6.75
C LEU A 538 23.05 1.54 6.21
N THR A 539 23.72 0.55 5.62
CA THR A 539 23.06 -0.67 5.14
C THR A 539 23.89 -1.92 5.40
N ASN A 540 23.24 -3.01 5.80
CA ASN A 540 23.86 -4.33 5.94
C ASN A 540 23.54 -5.19 4.72
N VAL A 541 24.52 -5.37 3.83
CA VAL A 541 24.33 -6.10 2.56
C VAL A 541 24.18 -7.61 2.74
N ASN A 542 24.50 -8.14 3.93
CA ASN A 542 24.30 -9.55 4.26
C ASN A 542 22.89 -9.84 4.79
N ASN A 543 22.08 -8.81 5.07
CA ASN A 543 20.68 -9.01 5.40
C ASN A 543 19.94 -9.50 4.12
N PRO A 544 19.27 -10.67 4.14
CA PRO A 544 18.53 -11.18 2.99
C PRO A 544 17.44 -10.25 2.47
N GLU A 545 16.90 -9.39 3.33
CA GLU A 545 15.87 -8.41 2.98
C GLU A 545 16.45 -7.06 2.52
N CYS A 546 17.78 -6.92 2.46
CA CYS A 546 18.44 -5.70 2.01
C CYS A 546 18.06 -5.38 0.57
N TYR A 547 17.59 -4.15 0.35
CA TYR A 547 17.34 -3.65 -0.98
C TYR A 547 18.65 -3.41 -1.74
N GLN A 548 18.80 -4.01 -2.93
CA GLN A 548 20.00 -3.91 -3.77
C GLN A 548 19.74 -3.25 -5.14
N GLY A 549 18.61 -2.55 -5.29
CA GLY A 549 18.21 -1.92 -6.55
C GLY A 549 19.11 -0.74 -6.93
N SER A 550 19.56 -0.67 -8.19
CA SER A 550 20.45 0.39 -8.69
C SER A 550 19.84 1.80 -8.61
N ASP A 551 18.51 1.89 -8.65
CA ASP A 551 17.78 3.14 -8.48
C ASP A 551 18.05 3.73 -7.10
N PHE A 552 18.13 2.94 -6.03
CA PHE A 552 18.50 3.42 -4.69
C PHE A 552 19.98 3.84 -4.62
N TYR A 553 20.89 2.96 -5.04
CA TYR A 553 22.34 3.19 -4.92
C TYR A 553 22.84 4.39 -5.74
N SER A 554 22.30 4.61 -6.94
CA SER A 554 22.70 5.71 -7.83
C SER A 554 22.30 7.10 -7.33
N ARG A 555 21.46 7.20 -6.29
CA ARG A 555 21.03 8.47 -5.69
C ARG A 555 22.02 9.00 -4.66
N PHE A 556 22.95 8.19 -4.17
CA PHE A 556 24.02 8.64 -3.30
C PHE A 556 25.16 9.25 -4.12
N ASP A 557 25.83 10.27 -3.57
CA ASP A 557 26.98 10.87 -4.23
C ASP A 557 28.19 9.91 -4.15
N ILE A 558 28.28 9.14 -3.05
CA ILE A 558 29.26 8.08 -2.84
C ILE A 558 28.60 6.87 -2.18
N THR A 559 28.94 5.68 -2.69
CA THR A 559 28.69 4.41 -2.02
C THR A 559 30.01 3.70 -1.80
N GLU A 560 30.29 3.33 -0.55
CA GLU A 560 31.53 2.67 -0.17
C GLU A 560 31.30 1.57 0.87
N LYS A 561 32.16 0.54 0.84
CA LYS A 561 32.24 -0.42 1.94
C LYS A 561 32.90 0.26 3.12
N CYS A 562 32.41 0.02 4.33
CA CYS A 562 33.05 0.57 5.52
C CYS A 562 34.55 0.16 5.56
N PRO A 563 35.49 1.11 5.60
CA PRO A 563 36.93 0.81 5.58
C PRO A 563 37.47 0.40 6.96
N LEU A 564 36.64 0.50 8.01
CA LEU A 564 37.01 0.24 9.39
C LEU A 564 36.84 -1.25 9.74
N SER A 565 37.70 -1.77 10.62
CA SER A 565 37.57 -3.14 11.11
C SER A 565 36.35 -3.30 12.02
N SER A 566 35.76 -4.51 12.06
CA SER A 566 34.65 -4.81 12.97
C SER A 566 35.01 -4.55 14.43
N GLU A 567 36.24 -4.87 14.84
CA GLU A 567 36.73 -4.62 16.20
C GLU A 567 36.75 -3.12 16.55
N ALA A 568 37.24 -2.28 15.64
CA ALA A 568 37.26 -0.84 15.84
C ALA A 568 35.84 -0.27 15.99
N LEU A 569 34.89 -0.73 15.18
CA LEU A 569 33.49 -0.30 15.24
C LEU A 569 32.78 -0.79 16.50
N GLN A 570 32.97 -2.06 16.88
CA GLN A 570 32.34 -2.65 18.06
C GLN A 570 32.82 -2.00 19.36
N ASN A 571 34.06 -1.49 19.40
CA ASN A 571 34.57 -0.73 20.54
C ASN A 571 33.85 0.61 20.77
N HIS A 572 33.13 1.13 19.76
CA HIS A 572 32.30 2.33 19.89
C HIS A 572 30.86 2.03 20.32
N ILE A 573 30.43 0.77 20.37
CA ILE A 573 29.13 0.42 20.92
C ILE A 573 29.22 0.55 22.44
N PRO A 574 28.40 1.39 23.09
CA PRO A 574 28.39 1.54 24.54
C PRO A 574 28.17 0.19 25.21
N LYS A 575 29.09 -0.22 26.09
CA LYS A 575 28.95 -1.47 26.83
C LYS A 575 28.20 -1.18 28.11
N ILE A 576 27.05 -1.83 28.29
CA ILE A 576 26.36 -1.84 29.57
C ILE A 576 27.25 -2.63 30.52
N THR A 577 27.95 -1.93 31.41
CA THR A 577 28.91 -2.57 32.31
C THR A 577 28.14 -3.34 33.36
N THR A 578 28.15 -4.66 33.27
CA THR A 578 27.47 -5.53 34.22
C THR A 578 28.43 -5.91 35.34
N ARG A 579 28.01 -5.73 36.59
CA ARG A 579 28.70 -6.30 37.74
C ARG A 579 27.72 -6.87 38.73
N GLU A 580 28.21 -7.74 39.59
CA GLU A 580 27.42 -8.26 40.69
C GLU A 580 27.16 -7.17 41.75
N LYS A 581 25.93 -7.15 42.26
CA LYS A 581 25.53 -6.27 43.36
C LYS A 581 26.30 -6.64 44.63
N SER A 582 26.94 -5.66 45.26
CA SER A 582 27.51 -5.86 46.60
C SER A 582 26.40 -5.89 47.64
N ALA A 583 26.49 -6.79 48.63
CA ALA A 583 25.41 -7.05 49.59
C ALA A 583 24.96 -5.81 50.42
N THR A 584 25.80 -4.79 50.56
CA THR A 584 25.54 -3.58 51.35
C THR A 584 25.25 -2.33 50.51
N GLU A 585 25.14 -2.47 49.20
CA GLU A 585 25.00 -1.34 48.28
C GLU A 585 23.55 -0.88 48.12
N SER A 586 23.31 0.42 48.28
CA SER A 586 22.04 1.06 47.96
C SER A 586 21.90 1.19 46.45
N VAL A 587 20.82 0.63 45.91
CA VAL A 587 20.54 0.59 44.46
C VAL A 587 19.09 0.97 44.21
N PHE A 588 18.82 1.49 43.01
CA PHE A 588 17.45 1.74 42.53
C PHE A 588 16.98 0.55 41.69
N HIS A 589 15.84 -0.04 42.03
CA HIS A 589 15.32 -1.23 41.36
C HIS A 589 14.32 -0.85 40.26
N ILE A 590 14.49 -1.43 39.06
CA ILE A 590 13.54 -1.37 37.96
C ILE A 590 13.18 -2.80 37.57
N ASP A 591 11.94 -3.21 37.86
CA ASP A 591 11.40 -4.49 37.44
C ASP A 591 10.61 -4.36 36.13
N LEU A 592 11.03 -5.09 35.10
CA LEU A 592 10.41 -5.06 33.77
C LEU A 592 9.49 -6.25 33.50
N TYR A 593 9.57 -7.31 34.31
CA TYR A 593 8.68 -8.47 34.26
C TYR A 593 8.60 -9.14 32.89
N HIS A 594 9.69 -9.12 32.10
CA HIS A 594 9.73 -9.55 30.69
C HIS A 594 8.61 -8.95 29.82
N ALA A 595 8.07 -7.80 30.24
CA ALA A 595 6.87 -7.26 29.63
C ALA A 595 7.22 -6.55 28.32
N GLN A 596 6.43 -6.79 27.28
CA GLN A 596 6.60 -6.16 25.97
C GLN A 596 6.37 -4.63 26.01
N ASP A 597 5.68 -4.13 27.03
CA ASP A 597 5.43 -2.70 27.26
C ASP A 597 6.56 -1.99 28.03
N TRP A 598 7.76 -2.60 28.12
CA TRP A 598 8.92 -2.07 28.86
C TRP A 598 9.24 -0.61 28.52
N LYS A 599 9.09 -0.19 27.26
CA LYS A 599 9.39 1.18 26.80
C LYS A 599 8.45 2.19 27.44
N ASN A 600 7.17 1.86 27.52
CA ASN A 600 6.15 2.68 28.18
C ASN A 600 6.40 2.77 29.69
N ARG A 601 6.92 1.71 30.32
CA ARG A 601 7.29 1.73 31.75
C ARG A 601 8.49 2.62 32.01
N LEU A 602 9.51 2.55 31.15
CA LEU A 602 10.76 3.26 31.33
C LEU A 602 10.60 4.76 31.02
N PHE A 603 10.05 5.12 29.86
CA PHE A 603 9.89 6.52 29.45
C PHE A 603 8.58 7.15 29.90
N GLY A 604 7.55 6.34 30.12
CA GLY A 604 6.19 6.81 30.31
C GLY A 604 5.35 6.67 29.05
N ASN A 605 4.08 7.03 29.17
CA ASN A 605 3.13 6.94 28.07
C ASN A 605 2.03 7.99 28.18
N TRP A 606 1.43 8.32 27.04
CA TRP A 606 0.19 9.09 27.01
C TRP A 606 -0.98 8.21 27.46
N MET A 607 -1.81 8.75 28.35
CA MET A 607 -3.08 8.16 28.77
C MET A 607 -4.18 9.16 28.45
N LEU A 608 -5.34 8.66 28.05
CA LEU A 608 -6.49 9.52 27.78
C LEU A 608 -7.42 9.53 28.98
N ASP A 609 -7.50 10.65 29.70
CA ASP A 609 -8.31 10.79 30.91
C ASP A 609 -9.14 12.07 30.86
N ASN A 610 -10.45 11.95 31.10
CA ASN A 610 -11.43 13.04 31.01
C ASN A 610 -11.32 13.80 29.68
N GLY A 611 -11.15 13.06 28.57
CA GLY A 611 -11.00 13.61 27.22
C GLY A 611 -9.66 14.31 26.92
N ASN A 612 -8.71 14.32 27.86
CA ASN A 612 -7.40 14.94 27.70
C ASN A 612 -6.30 13.89 27.65
N LEU A 613 -5.26 14.13 26.83
CA LEU A 613 -4.05 13.31 26.86
C LEU A 613 -3.18 13.77 28.02
N ILE A 614 -2.93 12.89 28.98
CA ILE A 614 -2.08 13.13 30.16
C ILE A 614 -0.86 12.22 30.05
N PHE A 615 0.33 12.80 30.16
CA PHE A 615 1.58 12.05 30.15
C PHE A 615 1.84 11.45 31.53
N LYS A 616 1.88 10.12 31.62
CA LYS A 616 2.35 9.41 32.79
C LYS A 616 3.85 9.19 32.66
N GLU A 617 4.62 9.82 33.54
CA GLU A 617 6.08 9.68 33.57
C GLU A 617 6.50 8.23 33.84
N GLY A 618 7.55 7.79 33.16
CA GLY A 618 8.14 6.48 33.38
C GLY A 618 9.15 6.45 34.52
N VAL A 619 9.47 5.24 34.96
CA VAL A 619 10.34 4.99 36.13
C VAL A 619 11.78 5.45 35.92
N LEU A 620 12.24 5.54 34.67
CA LEU A 620 13.62 5.89 34.37
C LEU A 620 13.97 7.33 34.79
N LYS A 621 13.00 8.25 34.71
CA LYS A 621 13.16 9.63 35.16
C LYS A 621 13.44 9.71 36.66
N GLU A 622 12.72 8.93 37.45
CA GLU A 622 12.94 8.81 38.90
C GLU A 622 14.30 8.17 39.19
N ALA A 623 14.63 7.10 38.47
CA ALA A 623 15.90 6.40 38.62
C ALA A 623 17.08 7.38 38.46
N PHE A 624 17.11 8.16 37.37
CA PHE A 624 18.19 9.13 37.12
C PHE A 624 18.25 10.30 38.11
N ALA A 625 17.13 10.64 38.75
CA ALA A 625 17.13 11.68 39.78
C ALA A 625 17.87 11.25 41.06
N GLN A 626 18.02 9.95 41.29
CA GLN A 626 18.73 9.40 42.44
C GLN A 626 20.19 9.09 42.10
N PRO A 627 21.15 9.15 43.04
CA PRO A 627 22.57 8.90 42.76
C PRO A 627 22.95 7.41 42.75
N TYR A 628 22.00 6.50 42.98
CA TYR A 628 22.28 5.06 43.16
C TYR A 628 22.44 4.31 41.83
N PRO A 629 23.23 3.23 41.77
CA PRO A 629 23.22 2.30 40.64
C PRO A 629 21.82 1.79 40.33
N ILE A 630 21.51 1.56 39.05
CA ILE A 630 20.20 1.10 38.60
C ILE A 630 20.27 -0.41 38.35
N VAL A 631 19.49 -1.19 39.11
CA VAL A 631 19.32 -2.62 38.84
C VAL A 631 18.12 -2.82 37.93
N ILE A 632 18.34 -3.46 36.79
CA ILE A 632 17.31 -3.77 35.81
C ILE A 632 17.02 -5.26 35.94
N HIS A 633 15.83 -5.59 36.43
CA HIS A 633 15.37 -6.95 36.64
C HIS A 633 14.48 -7.42 35.50
N ASN A 634 14.70 -8.65 35.03
CA ASN A 634 13.82 -9.36 34.10
C ASN A 634 13.59 -8.57 32.79
N GLY A 635 14.68 -8.06 32.22
CA GLY A 635 14.69 -7.34 30.96
C GLY A 635 14.64 -8.27 29.74
N LEU A 636 14.25 -7.73 28.58
CA LEU A 636 14.26 -8.50 27.33
C LEU A 636 15.67 -8.54 26.72
N TRP A 637 16.62 -9.19 27.40
CA TRP A 637 18.05 -9.15 27.06
C TRP A 637 18.40 -9.64 25.65
N ASN A 638 17.58 -10.54 25.10
CA ASN A 638 17.75 -11.07 23.75
C ASN A 638 17.09 -10.21 22.67
N ASP A 639 16.22 -9.28 23.04
CA ASP A 639 15.55 -8.39 22.10
C ASP A 639 16.52 -7.32 21.56
N ALA A 640 16.45 -7.08 20.26
CA ALA A 640 17.37 -6.14 19.58
C ALA A 640 17.00 -4.68 19.84
N GLU A 641 15.71 -4.35 19.97
CA GLU A 641 15.27 -2.99 20.29
C GLU A 641 15.63 -2.64 21.75
N PHE A 642 15.41 -3.58 22.67
CA PHE A 642 15.74 -3.44 24.08
C PHE A 642 17.23 -3.20 24.31
N ARG A 643 18.11 -4.00 23.69
CA ARG A 643 19.57 -3.78 23.77
C ARG A 643 19.98 -2.43 23.20
N ARG A 644 19.45 -2.06 22.02
CA ARG A 644 19.74 -0.76 21.41
C ARG A 644 19.33 0.39 22.33
N PHE A 645 18.14 0.30 22.92
CA PHE A 645 17.65 1.29 23.87
C PHE A 645 18.62 1.48 25.04
N TRP A 646 19.10 0.40 25.66
CA TRP A 646 20.04 0.53 26.77
C TRP A 646 21.43 1.03 26.34
N HIS A 647 21.88 0.74 25.12
CA HIS A 647 23.08 1.37 24.56
C HIS A 647 22.92 2.89 24.38
N GLU A 648 21.74 3.35 23.94
CA GLU A 648 21.42 4.78 23.83
C GLU A 648 21.41 5.45 25.21
N ILE A 649 20.81 4.79 26.20
CA ILE A 649 20.77 5.26 27.60
C ILE A 649 22.18 5.35 28.21
N GLU A 650 23.02 4.33 28.04
CA GLU A 650 24.41 4.31 28.51
C GLU A 650 25.22 5.47 27.89
N ARG A 651 25.06 5.72 26.59
CA ARG A 651 25.74 6.83 25.91
C ARG A 651 25.33 8.19 26.47
N GLU A 652 24.05 8.38 26.75
CA GLU A 652 23.53 9.64 27.31
C GLU A 652 23.91 9.82 28.78
N ASN A 653 24.17 8.72 29.49
CA ASN A 653 24.48 8.70 30.92
C ASN A 653 25.71 7.81 31.22
N PRO A 654 26.90 8.11 30.66
CA PRO A 654 28.06 7.19 30.67
C PRO A 654 28.73 7.00 32.04
N ASN A 655 28.35 7.84 33.01
CA ASN A 655 28.84 7.72 34.40
C ASN A 655 27.82 6.98 35.29
N ARG A 656 26.72 6.50 34.73
CA ARG A 656 25.70 5.78 35.47
C ARG A 656 26.02 4.30 35.46
N GLU A 657 25.82 3.65 36.60
CA GLU A 657 26.06 2.23 36.74
C GLU A 657 24.76 1.44 36.60
N TYR A 658 24.80 0.37 35.81
CA TYR A 658 23.67 -0.51 35.52
C TYR A 658 23.99 -1.95 35.91
N ILE A 659 23.12 -2.59 36.67
CA ILE A 659 23.26 -3.97 37.12
C ILE A 659 22.15 -4.79 36.48
N LEU A 660 22.49 -5.84 35.73
CA LEU A 660 21.49 -6.74 35.16
C LEU A 660 21.20 -7.85 36.14
N ALA A 661 19.92 -8.11 36.38
CA ALA A 661 19.47 -9.16 37.28
C ALA A 661 18.28 -9.91 36.68
N GLU A 662 18.13 -11.17 37.09
CA GLU A 662 17.07 -12.05 36.63
C GLU A 662 16.40 -12.74 37.82
N GLY A 663 15.12 -13.04 37.70
CA GLY A 663 14.29 -13.63 38.74
C GLY A 663 13.76 -12.63 39.75
N TYR A 664 13.10 -13.16 40.77
CA TYR A 664 12.39 -12.40 41.79
C TYR A 664 12.79 -12.84 43.20
N ASP A 665 12.79 -11.89 44.14
CA ASP A 665 12.89 -12.20 45.57
C ASP A 665 11.54 -12.72 46.09
N TRP A 666 11.23 -13.96 45.73
CA TRP A 666 10.00 -14.63 46.14
C TRP A 666 9.86 -14.72 47.67
N ALA A 667 10.97 -14.82 48.40
CA ALA A 667 10.93 -14.89 49.86
C ALA A 667 10.35 -13.60 50.45
N ASN A 668 10.70 -12.44 49.90
CA ASN A 668 10.11 -11.16 50.27
C ASN A 668 8.69 -10.99 49.71
N LEU A 669 8.47 -11.29 48.42
CA LEU A 669 7.15 -11.08 47.80
C LEU A 669 6.03 -11.85 48.52
N VAL A 670 6.27 -13.12 48.85
CA VAL A 670 5.26 -14.00 49.46
C VAL A 670 4.82 -13.49 50.84
N THR A 671 5.59 -12.66 51.55
CA THR A 671 5.18 -12.10 52.84
C THR A 671 3.94 -11.19 52.74
N GLN A 672 3.66 -10.67 51.54
CA GLN A 672 2.47 -9.85 51.28
C GLN A 672 1.22 -10.69 50.99
N CYS A 673 1.36 -12.01 50.89
CA CYS A 673 0.28 -12.93 50.54
C CYS A 673 -0.19 -13.73 51.75
N LYS A 674 -1.49 -14.02 51.80
CA LYS A 674 -2.10 -14.90 52.80
C LYS A 674 -3.13 -15.83 52.13
N PRO A 675 -3.38 -17.02 52.69
CA PRO A 675 -4.54 -17.81 52.28
C PRO A 675 -5.83 -17.04 52.60
N LEU A 676 -6.86 -17.23 51.76
CA LEU A 676 -8.18 -16.64 52.00
C LEU A 676 -8.84 -17.22 53.27
N PRO A 677 -9.37 -16.39 54.19
CA PRO A 677 -10.19 -16.86 55.31
C PRO A 677 -11.56 -17.38 54.86
N ASP A 678 -12.11 -18.38 55.57
CA ASP A 678 -13.44 -18.97 55.29
C ASP A 678 -14.61 -17.96 55.36
N THR A 679 -14.41 -16.78 55.95
CA THR A 679 -15.44 -15.76 56.17
C THR A 679 -15.51 -14.68 55.08
N SER A 680 -14.61 -14.70 54.10
CA SER A 680 -14.53 -13.67 53.06
C SER A 680 -15.67 -13.77 52.03
N LYS A 681 -16.39 -12.66 51.81
CA LYS A 681 -17.59 -12.61 50.95
C LYS A 681 -17.46 -11.77 49.68
N ASN A 682 -16.35 -11.04 49.51
CA ASN A 682 -16.15 -10.11 48.39
C ASN A 682 -14.85 -10.45 47.65
N LEU A 683 -14.90 -11.44 46.76
CA LEU A 683 -13.75 -11.87 45.96
C LEU A 683 -13.69 -11.10 44.64
N LYS A 684 -12.50 -10.60 44.28
CA LYS A 684 -12.22 -10.10 42.93
C LYS A 684 -11.67 -11.22 42.08
N VAL A 685 -12.18 -11.37 40.86
CA VAL A 685 -11.73 -12.41 39.93
C VAL A 685 -10.40 -12.01 39.34
N LEU A 686 -9.41 -12.89 39.40
CA LEU A 686 -8.08 -12.71 38.85
C LEU A 686 -7.80 -13.76 37.78
N ASN A 687 -7.63 -13.31 36.54
CA ASN A 687 -7.18 -14.09 35.38
C ASN A 687 -6.50 -13.14 34.37
N THR A 688 -6.03 -13.65 33.24
CA THR A 688 -5.30 -12.85 32.24
C THR A 688 -6.13 -11.67 31.70
N GLN A 689 -7.45 -11.83 31.58
CA GLN A 689 -8.36 -10.79 31.08
C GLN A 689 -8.64 -9.70 32.13
N THR A 690 -8.84 -10.06 33.40
CA THR A 690 -9.11 -9.10 34.48
C THR A 690 -7.85 -8.54 35.13
N PHE A 691 -6.67 -9.09 34.81
CA PHE A 691 -5.38 -8.65 35.38
C PHE A 691 -5.15 -7.13 35.30
N PRO A 692 -5.43 -6.43 34.18
CA PRO A 692 -5.27 -4.97 34.11
C PRO A 692 -6.15 -4.20 35.12
N GLU A 693 -7.33 -4.72 35.46
CA GLU A 693 -8.31 -4.08 36.37
C GLU A 693 -7.79 -3.95 37.81
N PHE A 694 -6.77 -4.73 38.16
CA PHE A 694 -6.07 -4.62 39.45
C PHE A 694 -5.24 -3.34 39.56
N PHE A 695 -4.76 -2.80 38.43
CA PHE A 695 -3.93 -1.61 38.38
C PHE A 695 -4.72 -0.35 38.04
N TYR A 696 -5.69 -0.45 37.12
CA TYR A 696 -6.54 0.67 36.71
C TYR A 696 -7.85 0.15 36.13
N GLN A 697 -8.91 0.96 36.18
CA GLN A 697 -10.19 0.66 35.54
C GLN A 697 -10.51 1.75 34.52
N LEU A 698 -11.19 1.37 33.44
CA LEU A 698 -11.67 2.29 32.42
C LEU A 698 -13.18 2.42 32.53
N HIS A 699 -13.68 3.65 32.54
CA HIS A 699 -15.12 3.93 32.53
C HIS A 699 -15.44 4.98 31.47
N CYS A 700 -16.47 4.74 30.67
CA CYS A 700 -16.99 5.76 29.76
C CYS A 700 -18.13 6.53 30.42
N ASP A 701 -18.00 7.84 30.53
CA ASP A 701 -19.08 8.71 30.96
C ASP A 701 -20.14 8.81 29.84
N SER A 702 -21.39 8.49 30.16
CA SER A 702 -22.49 8.44 29.19
C SER A 702 -23.00 9.82 28.74
N GLU A 703 -22.76 10.87 29.52
CA GLU A 703 -23.19 12.24 29.20
C GLU A 703 -22.14 12.98 28.38
N THR A 704 -20.87 12.83 28.76
CA THR A 704 -19.76 13.55 28.12
C THR A 704 -19.11 12.76 26.99
N HIS A 705 -19.38 11.45 26.89
CA HIS A 705 -18.72 10.53 25.97
C HIS A 705 -17.19 10.49 26.12
N GLN A 706 -16.70 10.70 27.36
CA GLN A 706 -15.29 10.70 27.68
C GLN A 706 -14.87 9.41 28.38
N LEU A 707 -13.62 9.02 28.17
CA LEU A 707 -13.00 7.90 28.87
C LEU A 707 -12.30 8.41 30.14
N ASN A 708 -12.61 7.78 31.27
CA ASN A 708 -12.09 8.11 32.58
C ASN A 708 -11.22 6.96 33.10
N TYR A 709 -10.03 7.30 33.59
CA TYR A 709 -9.16 6.34 34.28
C TYR A 709 -9.48 6.36 35.78
N LEU A 710 -9.99 5.23 36.29
CA LEU A 710 -10.31 5.03 37.69
C LEU A 710 -9.25 4.17 38.37
N SER A 711 -9.13 4.33 39.70
CA SER A 711 -8.27 3.49 40.54
C SER A 711 -8.61 2.01 40.38
N GLY A 712 -7.59 1.17 40.16
CA GLY A 712 -7.75 -0.29 40.11
C GLY A 712 -8.01 -0.92 41.47
N HIS A 713 -8.24 -2.25 41.50
CA HIS A 713 -8.61 -2.95 42.73
C HIS A 713 -7.58 -2.86 43.86
N ILE A 714 -6.28 -2.78 43.54
CA ILE A 714 -5.23 -2.65 44.58
C ILE A 714 -5.34 -1.29 45.27
N GLU A 715 -5.51 -0.22 44.49
CA GLU A 715 -5.62 1.12 45.06
C GLU A 715 -6.93 1.30 45.85
N GLN A 716 -8.05 0.77 45.34
CA GLN A 716 -9.32 0.73 46.07
C GLN A 716 -9.20 -0.02 47.40
N ALA A 717 -8.34 -1.04 47.48
CA ALA A 717 -8.12 -1.84 48.69
C ALA A 717 -7.17 -1.19 49.71
N LYS A 718 -6.62 0.01 49.46
CA LYS A 718 -5.81 0.75 50.46
C LYS A 718 -6.60 1.01 51.74
N GLU A 719 -7.88 1.32 51.61
CA GLU A 719 -8.76 1.61 52.76
C GLU A 719 -8.92 0.40 53.67
N SER A 720 -9.05 -0.80 53.10
CA SER A 720 -9.21 -2.05 53.84
C SER A 720 -7.87 -2.70 54.21
N THR A 721 -6.76 -2.29 53.57
CA THR A 721 -5.44 -2.93 53.59
C THR A 721 -5.44 -4.40 53.14
N ILE A 722 -6.56 -4.90 52.62
CA ILE A 722 -6.78 -6.31 52.27
C ILE A 722 -7.51 -6.39 50.94
N LEU A 723 -6.94 -7.17 50.01
CA LEU A 723 -7.55 -7.50 48.73
C LEU A 723 -7.72 -9.02 48.62
N SER A 724 -8.97 -9.48 48.61
CA SER A 724 -9.29 -10.91 48.45
C SER A 724 -9.55 -11.26 47.00
N VAL A 725 -8.81 -12.24 46.47
CA VAL A 725 -8.85 -12.63 45.05
C VAL A 725 -9.21 -14.10 44.87
N LEU A 726 -10.03 -14.36 43.85
CA LEU A 726 -10.31 -15.68 43.30
C LEU A 726 -9.56 -15.83 41.98
N VAL A 727 -8.54 -16.68 41.97
CA VAL A 727 -7.77 -16.98 40.77
C VAL A 727 -8.50 -18.05 39.96
N THR A 728 -8.86 -17.72 38.72
CA THR A 728 -9.61 -18.63 37.82
C THR A 728 -8.78 -19.17 36.67
N GLU A 729 -7.57 -18.64 36.46
CA GLU A 729 -6.64 -19.03 35.42
C GLU A 729 -5.19 -18.99 35.95
N THR A 730 -4.32 -19.88 35.47
CA THR A 730 -2.90 -19.85 35.81
C THR A 730 -2.23 -18.61 35.21
N LEU A 731 -1.72 -17.74 36.06
CA LEU A 731 -0.88 -16.59 35.66
C LEU A 731 0.60 -16.97 35.66
N SER A 732 1.38 -16.26 34.84
CA SER A 732 2.84 -16.35 34.81
C SER A 732 3.49 -15.84 36.10
N ASP A 733 4.72 -16.27 36.35
CA ASP A 733 5.55 -15.78 37.46
C ASP A 733 5.74 -14.25 37.40
N ASP A 734 5.86 -13.70 36.19
CA ASP A 734 5.99 -12.27 35.91
C ASP A 734 4.74 -11.48 36.33
N GLU A 735 3.54 -11.99 36.00
CA GLU A 735 2.26 -11.40 36.38
C GLU A 735 2.06 -11.42 37.90
N TRP A 736 2.38 -12.55 38.54
CA TRP A 736 2.34 -12.68 40.00
C TRP A 736 3.29 -11.72 40.70
N ALA A 737 4.54 -11.66 40.27
CA ALA A 737 5.53 -10.76 40.84
C ALA A 737 5.07 -9.30 40.72
N ARG A 738 4.57 -8.88 39.56
CA ARG A 738 4.04 -7.52 39.34
C ARG A 738 2.86 -7.20 40.25
N LEU A 739 1.90 -8.12 40.37
CA LEU A 739 0.72 -7.94 41.23
C LEU A 739 1.14 -7.78 42.69
N ILE A 740 1.99 -8.68 43.18
CA ILE A 740 2.42 -8.71 44.57
C ILE A 740 3.30 -7.50 44.92
N ALA A 741 4.26 -7.14 44.06
CA ALA A 741 5.11 -5.97 44.25
C ALA A 741 4.27 -4.67 44.31
N THR A 742 3.22 -4.58 43.47
CA THR A 742 2.30 -3.43 43.51
C THR A 742 1.48 -3.41 44.81
N CYS A 743 1.02 -4.57 45.27
CA CYS A 743 0.38 -4.71 46.59
C CYS A 743 1.31 -4.29 47.74
N GLN A 744 2.59 -4.67 47.70
CA GLN A 744 3.60 -4.25 48.69
C GLN A 744 3.78 -2.73 48.70
N ALA A 745 3.96 -2.11 47.52
CA ALA A 745 4.14 -0.68 47.38
C ALA A 745 2.95 0.13 47.92
N GLN A 746 1.74 -0.42 47.80
CA GLN A 746 0.50 0.19 48.30
C GLN A 746 0.09 -0.30 49.70
N GLN A 747 0.93 -1.11 50.37
CA GLN A 747 0.67 -1.67 51.70
C GLN A 747 -0.63 -2.49 51.81
N VAL A 748 -1.01 -3.21 50.74
CA VAL A 748 -2.22 -4.05 50.66
C VAL A 748 -1.88 -5.52 50.74
N THR A 749 -2.44 -6.26 51.69
CA THR A 749 -2.26 -7.72 51.82
C THR A 749 -3.14 -8.45 50.81
N LEU A 750 -2.54 -9.33 50.00
CA LEU A 750 -3.24 -10.12 49.00
C LEU A 750 -3.70 -11.46 49.61
N GLN A 751 -5.02 -11.68 49.67
CA GLN A 751 -5.59 -12.94 50.13
C GLN A 751 -6.01 -13.81 48.94
N ILE A 752 -5.45 -15.01 48.84
CA ILE A 752 -5.54 -15.83 47.64
C ILE A 752 -6.40 -17.08 47.89
N THR A 753 -7.39 -17.31 47.03
CA THR A 753 -8.04 -18.60 46.78
C THR A 753 -8.03 -18.86 45.27
N HIS A 754 -8.17 -20.11 44.85
CA HIS A 754 -8.12 -20.47 43.44
C HIS A 754 -9.03 -21.66 43.11
N THR A 755 -9.35 -21.85 41.83
CA THR A 755 -10.11 -23.02 41.37
C THR A 755 -9.23 -24.28 41.27
N GLU A 756 -9.83 -25.46 41.15
CA GLU A 756 -9.12 -26.75 41.14
C GLU A 756 -8.09 -26.90 40.00
N ASN A 757 -8.28 -26.19 38.89
CA ASN A 757 -7.42 -26.29 37.69
C ASN A 757 -6.30 -25.25 37.63
N VAL A 758 -6.22 -24.36 38.62
CA VAL A 758 -5.21 -23.30 38.67
C VAL A 758 -3.96 -23.80 39.37
N THR A 759 -2.80 -23.61 38.75
CA THR A 759 -1.50 -23.89 39.36
C THR A 759 -0.89 -22.58 39.86
N LEU A 760 -0.67 -22.47 41.16
CA LEU A 760 0.08 -21.35 41.72
C LEU A 760 1.60 -21.55 41.54
N PRO A 761 2.39 -20.47 41.40
CA PRO A 761 3.85 -20.52 41.45
C PRO A 761 4.35 -21.29 42.68
N VAL A 762 5.48 -22.00 42.55
CA VAL A 762 6.06 -22.83 43.62
C VAL A 762 6.19 -22.07 44.94
N ALA A 763 6.59 -20.79 44.87
CA ALA A 763 6.72 -19.92 46.03
C ALA A 763 5.39 -19.67 46.77
N LEU A 764 4.27 -19.60 46.03
CA LEU A 764 2.92 -19.36 46.57
C LEU A 764 2.22 -20.64 47.02
N GLN A 765 2.63 -21.82 46.53
CA GLN A 765 2.07 -23.11 46.96
C GLN A 765 2.23 -23.35 48.46
N ALA A 766 3.30 -22.80 49.07
CA ALA A 766 3.54 -22.88 50.51
C ALA A 766 2.46 -22.18 51.35
N LEU A 767 1.67 -21.28 50.77
CA LEU A 767 0.55 -20.62 51.46
C LEU A 767 -0.60 -21.58 51.76
N MET A 768 -0.65 -22.74 51.08
CA MET A 768 -1.74 -23.70 51.18
C MET A 768 -3.12 -23.03 51.01
N SER A 769 -3.22 -22.13 50.02
CA SER A 769 -4.46 -21.41 49.73
C SER A 769 -5.64 -22.37 49.53
N PRO A 770 -6.83 -22.05 50.08
CA PRO A 770 -7.99 -22.91 49.92
C PRO A 770 -8.42 -22.97 48.46
N ILE A 771 -8.88 -24.14 48.04
CA ILE A 771 -9.53 -24.34 46.75
C ILE A 771 -10.96 -23.83 46.86
N PHE A 772 -11.29 -22.82 46.06
CA PHE A 772 -12.64 -22.30 45.97
C PHE A 772 -13.56 -23.32 45.29
N ARG A 773 -14.63 -23.70 45.99
CA ARG A 773 -15.69 -24.56 45.47
C ARG A 773 -16.99 -23.79 45.48
N GLU A 774 -17.44 -23.40 44.29
CA GLU A 774 -18.69 -22.67 44.12
C GLU A 774 -19.88 -23.58 44.43
N GLN A 775 -20.83 -23.12 45.26
CA GLN A 775 -22.01 -23.92 45.62
C GLN A 775 -23.06 -23.97 44.50
N HIS A 776 -22.98 -23.08 43.51
CA HIS A 776 -23.94 -22.93 42.41
C HIS A 776 -23.20 -22.77 41.08
N HIS A 777 -22.86 -23.88 40.44
CA HIS A 777 -22.19 -23.85 39.14
C HIS A 777 -23.14 -23.42 38.00
N PRO A 778 -22.72 -22.51 37.09
CA PRO A 778 -23.16 -22.62 35.70
C PRO A 778 -22.81 -24.03 35.21
N SER A 779 -23.79 -24.77 34.69
CA SER A 779 -23.58 -26.15 34.27
C SER A 779 -22.88 -26.18 32.91
N VAL A 780 -21.70 -26.79 32.85
CA VAL A 780 -20.97 -27.03 31.59
C VAL A 780 -21.34 -28.41 31.05
N PHE A 781 -21.71 -28.48 29.77
CA PHE A 781 -22.07 -29.72 29.10
C PHE A 781 -21.16 -29.96 27.91
N PHE A 782 -20.42 -31.06 27.92
CA PHE A 782 -19.69 -31.53 26.75
C PHE A 782 -20.62 -32.39 25.89
N SER A 783 -20.87 -31.96 24.65
CA SER A 783 -21.69 -32.69 23.68
C SER A 783 -20.95 -32.81 22.35
N ARG A 784 -21.11 -33.94 21.67
CA ARG A 784 -20.68 -34.11 20.28
C ARG A 784 -21.64 -33.44 19.29
N ASP A 785 -22.85 -33.11 19.75
CA ASP A 785 -23.87 -32.36 19.02
C ASP A 785 -24.37 -31.24 19.93
N VAL A 786 -23.76 -30.07 19.77
CA VAL A 786 -23.98 -28.90 20.64
C VAL A 786 -25.41 -28.36 20.50
N ASP A 787 -25.97 -28.42 19.30
CA ASP A 787 -27.33 -27.92 19.03
C ASP A 787 -28.40 -28.82 19.64
N ALA A 788 -28.25 -30.15 19.52
CA ALA A 788 -29.17 -31.09 20.16
C ALA A 788 -29.15 -30.93 21.70
N ALA A 789 -27.97 -30.73 22.29
CA ALA A 789 -27.83 -30.50 23.72
C ALA A 789 -28.51 -29.18 24.16
N ALA A 790 -28.29 -28.08 23.41
CA ALA A 790 -28.93 -26.81 23.68
C ALA A 790 -30.46 -26.92 23.64
N ILE A 791 -31.03 -27.60 22.63
CA ILE A 791 -32.49 -27.83 22.51
C ILE A 791 -33.05 -28.58 23.73
N LEU A 792 -32.34 -29.62 24.19
CA LEU A 792 -32.76 -30.39 25.37
C LEU A 792 -32.74 -29.55 26.65
N LEU A 793 -31.78 -28.65 26.79
CA LEU A 793 -31.67 -27.74 27.94
C LEU A 793 -32.75 -26.66 27.90
N VAL A 794 -33.04 -26.09 26.74
CA VAL A 794 -34.13 -25.11 26.55
C VAL A 794 -35.48 -25.71 26.96
N LYS A 795 -35.74 -27.00 26.67
CA LYS A 795 -36.99 -27.66 27.09
C LYS A 795 -37.18 -27.79 28.61
N ARG A 796 -36.11 -27.69 29.40
CA ARG A 796 -36.13 -27.90 30.85
C ARG A 796 -36.36 -26.62 31.67
N ARG A 797 -36.26 -25.44 31.05
CA ARG A 797 -36.40 -24.14 31.72
C ARG A 797 -37.23 -23.18 30.88
N LYS A 798 -37.97 -22.29 31.53
CA LYS A 798 -38.65 -21.18 30.85
C LYS A 798 -37.67 -20.00 30.71
N ASN A 799 -37.92 -19.10 29.76
CA ASN A 799 -37.13 -17.88 29.55
C ASN A 799 -35.64 -18.15 29.28
N VAL A 800 -35.35 -19.10 28.39
CA VAL A 800 -33.98 -19.45 28.00
C VAL A 800 -33.60 -18.78 26.69
N VAL A 801 -32.45 -18.11 26.66
CA VAL A 801 -31.82 -17.57 25.46
C VAL A 801 -30.58 -18.39 25.15
N VAL A 802 -30.43 -18.83 23.90
CA VAL A 802 -29.24 -19.54 23.44
C VAL A 802 -28.39 -18.58 22.62
N MET A 803 -27.11 -18.46 22.96
CA MET A 803 -26.13 -17.63 22.26
C MET A 803 -25.01 -18.53 21.72
N ASP A 804 -24.72 -18.43 20.43
CA ASP A 804 -23.53 -19.05 19.85
C ASP A 804 -22.33 -18.11 20.02
N VAL A 805 -21.26 -18.60 20.63
CA VAL A 805 -20.07 -17.82 21.00
C VAL A 805 -18.82 -18.19 20.21
N THR A 806 -18.94 -19.08 19.22
CA THR A 806 -17.80 -19.66 18.48
C THR A 806 -16.84 -18.63 17.88
N ASP A 807 -17.35 -17.45 17.49
CA ASP A 807 -16.56 -16.37 16.88
C ASP A 807 -16.69 -15.04 17.65
N LEU A 808 -17.01 -15.09 18.95
CA LEU A 808 -17.21 -13.90 19.77
C LEU A 808 -16.06 -13.68 20.77
N HIS A 809 -15.62 -12.43 20.90
CA HIS A 809 -14.75 -12.05 22.01
C HIS A 809 -15.57 -11.76 23.28
N SER A 810 -14.94 -11.79 24.45
CA SER A 810 -15.59 -11.47 25.74
C SER A 810 -16.25 -10.08 25.72
N SER A 811 -15.65 -9.11 25.02
CA SER A 811 -16.21 -7.78 24.82
C SER A 811 -17.52 -7.76 24.03
N ASP A 812 -17.77 -8.75 23.17
CA ASP A 812 -19.01 -8.86 22.40
C ASP A 812 -20.15 -9.48 23.22
N LEU A 813 -19.83 -10.10 24.36
CA LEU A 813 -20.80 -10.72 25.27
C LEU A 813 -21.12 -9.83 26.47
N ILE A 814 -20.10 -9.24 27.09
CA ILE A 814 -20.22 -8.54 28.38
C ILE A 814 -20.38 -7.03 28.16
N THR A 815 -19.26 -6.33 27.97
CA THR A 815 -19.22 -4.87 27.80
C THR A 815 -18.20 -4.53 26.74
N ARG A 816 -18.54 -3.58 25.85
CA ARG A 816 -17.63 -3.07 24.83
C ARG A 816 -17.54 -1.56 24.92
N ILE A 817 -16.31 -1.06 25.05
CA ILE A 817 -15.98 0.35 24.86
C ILE A 817 -15.53 0.52 23.41
N SER A 818 -16.18 1.41 22.68
CA SER A 818 -15.81 1.79 21.32
C SER A 818 -15.36 3.25 21.31
N GLY A 819 -14.23 3.55 20.68
CA GLY A 819 -13.72 4.92 20.51
C GLY A 819 -13.83 5.40 19.06
N SER A 820 -14.07 6.69 18.87
CA SER A 820 -13.94 7.39 17.59
C SER A 820 -13.10 8.67 17.77
N PHE A 821 -12.43 9.10 16.70
CA PHE A 821 -11.64 10.33 16.68
C PHE A 821 -12.17 11.25 15.59
N ASP A 822 -12.62 12.44 15.98
CA ASP A 822 -13.08 13.46 15.06
C ASP A 822 -11.88 14.26 14.53
N LYS A 823 -11.62 14.17 13.23
CA LYS A 823 -10.48 14.84 12.58
C LYS A 823 -10.65 16.35 12.48
N ASP A 824 -11.87 16.86 12.55
CA ASP A 824 -12.14 18.30 12.47
C ASP A 824 -11.94 18.96 13.82
N THR A 825 -12.52 18.37 14.88
CA THR A 825 -12.41 18.90 16.25
C THR A 825 -11.20 18.41 17.03
N LEU A 826 -10.49 17.38 16.52
CA LEU A 826 -9.36 16.71 17.16
C LEU A 826 -9.68 16.12 18.54
N LYS A 827 -10.92 15.65 18.71
CA LYS A 827 -11.40 15.09 19.97
C LYS A 827 -11.69 13.60 19.83
N TYR A 828 -11.42 12.88 20.90
CA TYR A 828 -11.85 11.50 21.07
C TYR A 828 -13.24 11.47 21.68
N SER A 829 -14.06 10.52 21.24
CA SER A 829 -15.38 10.22 21.79
C SER A 829 -15.51 8.72 22.00
N PHE A 830 -16.07 8.33 23.15
CA PHE A 830 -16.22 6.93 23.56
C PHE A 830 -17.67 6.60 23.83
N GLU A 831 -17.98 5.33 23.64
CA GLU A 831 -19.28 4.76 23.98
C GLU A 831 -19.08 3.39 24.62
N GLU A 832 -19.58 3.22 25.83
CA GLU A 832 -19.65 1.94 26.53
C GLU A 832 -21.03 1.34 26.38
N LYS A 833 -21.08 0.11 25.88
CA LYS A 833 -22.33 -0.64 25.67
C LYS A 833 -22.26 -1.98 26.37
N LYS A 834 -23.26 -2.24 27.24
CA LYS A 834 -23.59 -3.59 27.68
C LYS A 834 -24.01 -4.42 26.48
N ARG A 835 -23.57 -5.67 26.43
CA ARG A 835 -23.79 -6.57 25.31
C ARG A 835 -24.73 -7.70 25.67
N ALA A 836 -24.93 -8.60 24.70
CA ALA A 836 -26.05 -9.54 24.68
C ALA A 836 -26.17 -10.35 25.98
N LEU A 837 -25.07 -10.87 26.52
CA LEU A 837 -25.11 -11.69 27.73
C LEU A 837 -25.61 -10.90 28.93
N LEU A 838 -25.04 -9.73 29.22
CA LEU A 838 -25.48 -8.89 30.34
C LEU A 838 -26.92 -8.42 30.18
N LEU A 839 -27.30 -7.98 28.97
CA LEU A 839 -28.66 -7.52 28.70
C LEU A 839 -29.71 -8.62 28.91
N GLU A 840 -29.41 -9.87 28.57
CA GLU A 840 -30.33 -10.99 28.80
C GLU A 840 -30.38 -11.41 30.27
N LEU A 841 -29.24 -11.40 30.97
CA LEU A 841 -29.20 -11.67 32.42
C LEU A 841 -29.97 -10.62 33.22
N GLU A 842 -29.88 -9.33 32.85
CA GLU A 842 -30.63 -8.24 33.48
C GLU A 842 -32.14 -8.33 33.27
N LYS A 843 -32.58 -8.93 32.16
CA LYS A 843 -34.00 -9.26 31.92
C LYS A 843 -34.49 -10.45 32.76
N GLY A 844 -33.60 -11.10 33.52
CA GLY A 844 -33.91 -12.31 34.29
C GLY A 844 -34.01 -13.56 33.42
N ASN A 845 -33.48 -13.54 32.19
CA ASN A 845 -33.46 -14.72 31.33
C ASN A 845 -32.34 -15.68 31.75
N HIS A 846 -32.58 -16.97 31.57
CA HIS A 846 -31.51 -17.97 31.62
C HIS A 846 -30.75 -17.95 30.29
N VAL A 847 -29.43 -17.93 30.33
CA VAL A 847 -28.62 -17.92 29.10
C VAL A 847 -27.87 -19.24 28.96
N ILE A 848 -27.91 -19.82 27.76
CA ILE A 848 -27.08 -20.95 27.35
C ILE A 848 -26.07 -20.40 26.34
N LEU A 849 -24.80 -20.44 26.71
CA LEU A 849 -23.70 -20.17 25.79
C LEU A 849 -23.29 -21.49 25.12
N LYS A 850 -23.27 -21.53 23.79
CA LYS A 850 -22.90 -22.70 23.00
C LYS A 850 -21.80 -22.33 22.01
N GLY A 851 -20.96 -23.28 21.61
CA GLY A 851 -19.91 -23.06 20.61
C GLY A 851 -18.50 -23.35 21.11
N HIS A 852 -17.51 -22.78 20.44
CA HIS A 852 -16.12 -22.78 20.89
C HIS A 852 -15.87 -21.64 21.87
N PHE A 853 -15.28 -21.95 23.02
CA PHE A 853 -14.97 -21.00 24.10
C PHE A 853 -13.48 -20.70 24.17
#